data_AF-A3FQA2-F1
#
_entry.id   AF-A3FQA2-F1
#
_cell.length_a   1.000
_cell.length_b   1.000
_cell.length_c   1.000
_cell.angle_alpha   90.00
_cell.angle_beta   90.00
_cell.angle_gamma   90.00
#
_symmetry.space_group_name_H-M   'P 1'
#
loop_
_entity.id
_entity.type
_entity.pdbx_description
1 polymer ?
#
loop_
_entity_poly.entity_id
_entity_poly.type
_entity_poly.pdbx_seq_one_letter_code
_entity_poly.pdbx_strand_id
1 'polypeptide(L)'
;NIFNTFFSLDSELQALLNSTDPDAWRTIYDQKNQTSVRLTDEDLDIIRRISSQTYANPDFDAESYHYENDSLEDKIFPVSNRPVPKRGFIPSKWEAKKITHLIKLIRLKILHPIKKKEPEVFDIWEDAILDPVVDETTSKGPPHIPAPRMELPIHEHSYNPPEEYLFDEDEISKLEKEGELENTFIPSKFDCLRRVPAYDKLITERFERCLDLYLCPRAMKMRMNVDPESILPPPIDTSDLKPYPTSIRIRYDFDQIIDSKNIQMSASSDGFWLAVGVGNLLTVFEISTSRIAFKLDISKLAQQVNIYDEPSSSDETQESNTNSITTLAFHPNLPILACGVEEYLFILVLKLPSICFAEDSEASTDIEQEETSDSDEIIKNSKNKEKDPIKDYQHSLELFEDLHTYNKESSKLELLSWNSINLDSNSELNKELSSAVVIKHQSTIRHLSWHSKGGYLAAVSPRAISPSQRVVIHSINRCSSITAFKKLSGLVKSVQFHSSNPWLIVATQTCIRIVDLTSSKTGNKKLGNQNTGKALVKKLIGIEDPTTISLDSSGKHIFVGQSNGRIAWFDLDLGNTPYKLLRYSESAIKKVQFHQGKSMVFSASKNGTINVFHCRMPTDLMSDPVFVPLKVIKGELSFISSAIWHPRQPWIFTAGINKDGKPSLILWG
;
A
#
# COMPACT_ATOMS: atom_id res chain seq x y z
N ASN A 1 38.67 73.58 5.43
CA ASN A 1 37.52 74.53 5.57
C ASN A 1 37.53 75.36 6.86
N ILE A 2 38.72 75.73 7.39
CA ILE A 2 38.86 76.69 8.50
C ILE A 2 39.58 77.99 8.05
N PHE A 3 40.02 78.08 6.78
CA PHE A 3 40.60 79.29 6.21
C PHE A 3 39.62 79.99 5.27
N ASN A 4 38.54 80.55 5.81
CA ASN A 4 37.68 81.46 5.02
C ASN A 4 36.91 82.44 5.91
N THR A 5 37.64 83.19 6.72
CA THR A 5 37.21 84.49 7.25
C THR A 5 38.49 85.24 7.60
N PHE A 6 38.82 86.31 6.89
CA PHE A 6 39.75 87.41 7.22
C PHE A 6 40.50 87.91 5.98
N PHE A 7 39.81 88.60 5.05
CA PHE A 7 40.47 89.56 4.18
C PHE A 7 39.53 90.74 3.93
N SER A 8 39.92 91.90 4.44
CA SER A 8 39.23 93.17 4.27
C SER A 8 40.00 94.07 3.30
N LEU A 9 39.28 94.58 2.29
CA LEU A 9 39.38 95.95 1.72
C LEU A 9 40.26 96.31 0.49
N ASP A 10 40.76 95.38 -0.34
CA ASP A 10 41.27 95.72 -1.71
C ASP A 10 40.90 94.65 -2.77
N SER A 11 39.60 94.37 -2.96
CA SER A 11 39.13 93.05 -3.43
C SER A 11 38.28 92.98 -4.71
N GLU A 12 38.44 93.87 -5.70
CA GLU A 12 37.79 93.63 -7.02
C GLU A 12 38.73 93.78 -8.21
N LEU A 13 39.61 94.79 -8.20
CA LEU A 13 40.53 95.03 -9.32
C LEU A 13 41.69 94.01 -9.37
N GLN A 14 42.24 93.62 -8.22
CA GLN A 14 43.25 92.57 -8.12
C GLN A 14 42.69 91.16 -8.43
N ALA A 15 41.43 90.91 -8.07
CA ALA A 15 40.75 89.64 -8.42
C ALA A 15 40.57 89.50 -9.94
N LEU A 16 40.29 90.61 -10.64
CA LEU A 16 40.17 90.65 -12.09
C LEU A 16 41.55 90.46 -12.77
N LEU A 17 42.60 91.10 -12.25
CA LEU A 17 43.97 90.90 -12.75
C LEU A 17 44.43 89.43 -12.60
N ASN A 18 44.16 88.82 -11.45
CA ASN A 18 44.47 87.41 -11.16
C ASN A 18 43.68 86.42 -12.03
N SER A 19 42.51 86.79 -12.57
CA SER A 19 41.74 85.92 -13.48
C SER A 19 42.39 85.76 -14.87
N THR A 20 43.32 86.64 -15.22
CA THR A 20 44.04 86.66 -16.51
C THR A 20 45.34 85.84 -16.49
N ASP A 21 45.93 85.60 -15.32
CA ASP A 21 47.21 84.89 -15.17
C ASP A 21 47.01 83.40 -14.82
N PRO A 22 47.49 82.44 -15.64
CA PRO A 22 47.24 81.01 -15.43
C PRO A 22 47.90 80.43 -14.17
N ASP A 23 48.90 81.12 -13.60
CA ASP A 23 49.65 80.70 -12.42
C ASP A 23 49.18 81.36 -11.11
N ALA A 24 48.10 82.13 -11.13
CA ALA A 24 47.58 82.85 -9.95
C ALA A 24 47.16 81.92 -8.78
N TRP A 25 46.84 80.66 -9.05
CA TRP A 25 46.50 79.68 -8.01
C TRP A 25 47.73 79.15 -7.24
N ARG A 26 48.95 79.39 -7.75
CA ARG A 26 50.22 79.02 -7.09
C ARG A 26 50.84 80.15 -6.29
N THR A 27 50.33 81.38 -6.41
CA THR A 27 50.87 82.54 -5.72
C THR A 27 50.14 82.79 -4.42
N ILE A 28 50.90 82.94 -3.33
CA ILE A 28 50.40 83.26 -2.00
C ILE A 28 50.93 84.64 -1.61
N TYR A 29 50.06 85.49 -1.07
CA TYR A 29 50.42 86.82 -0.61
C TYR A 29 50.93 86.77 0.83
N ASP A 30 52.20 87.12 1.04
CA ASP A 30 52.77 87.27 2.38
C ASP A 30 52.46 88.67 2.92
N GLN A 31 51.50 88.75 3.85
CA GLN A 31 51.07 90.00 4.45
C GLN A 31 52.19 90.75 5.19
N LYS A 32 53.19 90.05 5.74
CA LYS A 32 54.23 90.72 6.56
C LYS A 32 55.24 91.45 5.72
N ASN A 33 55.62 90.88 4.58
CA ASN A 33 56.56 91.49 3.66
C ASN A 33 55.86 92.25 2.52
N GLN A 34 54.53 92.18 2.45
CA GLN A 34 53.68 92.77 1.41
C GLN A 34 54.04 92.32 -0.02
N THR A 35 54.59 91.11 -0.17
CA THR A 35 55.01 90.53 -1.46
C THR A 35 54.23 89.25 -1.78
N SER A 36 53.91 89.05 -3.05
CA SER A 36 53.30 87.80 -3.54
C SER A 36 54.38 86.80 -3.95
N VAL A 37 54.45 85.66 -3.27
CA VAL A 37 55.44 84.60 -3.49
C VAL A 37 54.77 83.42 -4.22
N ARG A 38 55.38 82.93 -5.30
CA ARG A 38 54.93 81.73 -6.01
C ARG A 38 55.47 80.48 -5.31
N LEU A 39 54.59 79.54 -4.98
CA LEU A 39 54.98 78.24 -4.44
C LEU A 39 55.73 77.41 -5.49
N THR A 40 56.83 76.79 -5.06
CA THR A 40 57.58 75.83 -5.86
C THR A 40 56.88 74.48 -5.89
N ASP A 41 57.28 73.59 -6.82
CA ASP A 41 56.68 72.25 -6.90
C ASP A 41 57.05 71.39 -5.67
N GLU A 42 58.21 71.61 -5.03
CA GLU A 42 58.59 70.95 -3.77
C GLU A 42 57.67 71.37 -2.62
N ASP A 43 57.33 72.67 -2.54
CA ASP A 43 56.39 73.18 -1.53
C ASP A 43 55.00 72.56 -1.71
N LEU A 44 54.55 72.39 -2.96
CA LEU A 44 53.28 71.73 -3.25
C LEU A 44 53.29 70.25 -2.86
N ASP A 45 54.40 69.55 -3.07
CA ASP A 45 54.53 68.14 -2.68
C ASP A 45 54.58 67.98 -1.16
N ILE A 46 55.23 68.89 -0.43
CA ILE A 46 55.17 68.94 1.04
C ILE A 46 53.73 69.17 1.52
N ILE A 47 53.03 70.15 0.94
CA ILE A 47 51.63 70.45 1.30
C ILE A 47 50.74 69.23 1.01
N ARG A 48 50.96 68.52 -0.11
CA ARG A 48 50.22 67.28 -0.43
C ARG A 48 50.46 66.18 0.59
N ARG A 49 51.71 65.95 0.99
CA ARG A 49 52.07 64.94 2.02
C ARG A 49 51.44 65.26 3.37
N ILE A 50 51.51 66.52 3.80
CA ILE A 50 50.86 66.97 5.04
C ILE A 50 49.34 66.80 4.96
N SER A 51 48.74 67.16 3.82
CA SER A 51 47.29 66.99 3.58
C SER A 51 46.87 65.52 3.63
N SER A 52 47.68 64.60 3.11
CA SER A 52 47.45 63.16 3.19
C SER A 52 47.89 62.52 4.52
N GLN A 53 48.25 63.33 5.52
CA GLN A 53 48.72 62.90 6.85
C GLN A 53 49.99 62.02 6.82
N THR A 54 50.83 62.15 5.80
CA THR A 54 52.17 61.54 5.76
C THR A 54 53.24 62.52 6.23
N TYR A 55 54.44 62.01 6.55
CA TYR A 55 55.54 62.86 7.00
C TYR A 55 55.98 63.83 5.89
N ALA A 56 56.21 65.09 6.28
CA ALA A 56 56.57 66.16 5.36
C ALA A 56 57.91 65.89 4.64
N ASN A 57 58.86 65.26 5.33
CA ASN A 57 60.14 64.87 4.74
C ASN A 57 60.08 63.41 4.23
N PRO A 58 60.36 63.13 2.94
CA PRO A 58 60.38 61.77 2.39
C PRO A 58 61.25 60.78 3.14
N ASP A 59 62.38 61.22 3.67
CA ASP A 59 63.42 60.30 4.18
C ASP A 59 63.25 59.96 5.67
N PHE A 60 62.19 60.46 6.31
CA PHE A 60 61.98 60.23 7.74
C PHE A 60 61.39 58.83 8.00
N ASP A 61 62.16 57.99 8.69
CA ASP A 61 61.71 56.67 9.15
C ASP A 61 61.07 56.77 10.55
N ALA A 62 59.78 56.47 10.62
CA ALA A 62 58.97 56.59 11.83
C ALA A 62 59.28 55.53 12.89
N GLU A 63 59.90 54.42 12.49
CA GLU A 63 60.12 53.24 13.34
C GLU A 63 61.57 53.13 13.85
N SER A 64 62.30 54.25 13.93
CA SER A 64 63.66 54.25 14.48
C SER A 64 63.66 54.03 16.00
N TYR A 65 64.53 53.14 16.48
CA TYR A 65 64.62 52.79 17.91
C TYR A 65 65.22 53.93 18.75
N HIS A 66 64.61 54.21 19.90
CA HIS A 66 65.10 55.19 20.87
C HIS A 66 66.34 54.65 21.60
N TYR A 67 67.48 55.34 21.47
CA TYR A 67 68.72 55.01 22.15
C TYR A 67 68.97 56.00 23.30
N GLU A 68 68.76 55.56 24.54
CA GLU A 68 69.06 56.36 25.73
C GLU A 68 70.57 56.34 26.01
N ASN A 69 71.22 57.49 25.82
CA ASN A 69 72.67 57.67 25.98
C ASN A 69 73.13 57.92 27.43
N ASP A 70 72.23 57.78 28.41
CA ASP A 70 72.49 58.17 29.79
C ASP A 70 72.84 56.96 30.69
N SER A 71 74.15 56.73 30.79
CA SER A 71 74.90 56.36 32.01
C SER A 71 74.97 54.88 32.44
N LEU A 72 76.16 54.28 32.26
CA LEU A 72 76.54 52.91 32.65
C LEU A 72 77.11 52.76 34.08
N GLU A 73 76.99 53.75 34.97
CA GLU A 73 77.47 53.63 36.35
C GLU A 73 76.47 54.13 37.40
N ASP A 74 76.14 53.27 38.36
CA ASP A 74 75.22 53.53 39.47
C ASP A 74 75.81 54.52 40.50
N LYS A 75 75.09 55.59 40.80
CA LYS A 75 75.51 56.60 41.80
C LYS A 75 75.20 56.12 43.23
N ILE A 76 76.26 55.80 44.00
CA ILE A 76 76.18 55.21 45.35
C ILE A 76 75.66 56.18 46.43
N PHE A 77 75.86 57.49 46.27
CA PHE A 77 75.44 58.49 47.27
C PHE A 77 74.22 59.31 46.81
N PRO A 78 73.32 59.68 47.74
CA PRO A 78 72.23 60.60 47.42
C PRO A 78 72.78 61.98 47.07
N VAL A 79 72.12 62.67 46.13
CA VAL A 79 72.51 64.01 45.65
C VAL A 79 72.51 65.06 46.77
N SER A 80 71.83 64.82 47.90
CA SER A 80 71.79 65.73 49.06
C SER A 80 71.83 64.98 50.39
N ASN A 81 72.62 65.48 51.35
CA ASN A 81 72.75 64.93 52.71
C ASN A 81 72.01 65.76 53.77
N ARG A 82 70.79 66.26 53.46
CA ARG A 82 69.97 66.99 54.45
C ARG A 82 69.44 66.01 55.51
N PRO A 83 69.51 66.34 56.81
CA PRO A 83 69.01 65.46 57.86
C PRO A 83 67.50 65.29 57.71
N VAL A 84 67.03 64.04 57.82
CA VAL A 84 65.62 63.69 57.63
C VAL A 84 64.79 64.26 58.78
N PRO A 85 63.68 64.98 58.51
CA PRO A 85 62.86 65.56 59.56
C PRO A 85 62.13 64.46 60.35
N LYS A 86 61.96 64.64 61.67
CA LYS A 86 61.32 63.67 62.58
C LYS A 86 59.92 63.21 62.15
N ARG A 87 59.20 64.02 61.36
CA ARG A 87 57.88 63.66 60.80
C ARG A 87 57.92 62.45 59.86
N GLY A 88 59.09 62.09 59.33
CA GLY A 88 59.28 60.89 58.51
C GLY A 88 59.40 59.60 59.34
N PHE A 89 59.64 59.71 60.65
CA PHE A 89 59.80 58.56 61.55
C PHE A 89 58.69 58.43 62.59
N ILE A 90 57.93 59.50 62.83
CA ILE A 90 56.81 59.53 63.77
C ILE A 90 55.50 59.50 62.98
N PRO A 91 54.44 58.82 63.48
CA PRO A 91 53.13 58.85 62.85
C PRO A 91 52.63 60.26 62.53
N SER A 92 51.90 60.40 61.42
CA SER A 92 51.48 61.69 60.89
C SER A 92 50.55 62.43 61.86
N LYS A 93 50.97 63.62 62.29
CA LYS A 93 50.13 64.49 63.14
C LYS A 93 48.87 64.97 62.42
N TRP A 94 48.92 65.09 61.09
CA TRP A 94 47.77 65.48 60.28
C TRP A 94 46.73 64.37 60.20
N GLU A 95 47.20 63.13 60.10
CA GLU A 95 46.35 61.95 60.15
C GLU A 95 45.68 61.82 61.52
N ALA A 96 46.43 62.00 62.61
CA ALA A 96 45.87 62.03 63.97
C ALA A 96 44.78 63.11 64.14
N LYS A 97 44.94 64.29 63.53
CA LYS A 97 43.89 65.33 63.51
C LYS A 97 42.66 64.91 62.71
N LYS A 98 42.83 64.26 61.55
CA LYS A 98 41.69 63.74 60.76
C LYS A 98 40.97 62.61 61.49
N ILE A 99 41.70 61.68 62.10
CA ILE A 99 41.14 60.58 62.88
C ILE A 99 40.34 61.11 64.08
N THR A 100 40.88 62.08 64.82
CA THR A 100 40.16 62.68 65.95
C THR A 100 38.90 63.43 65.50
N HIS A 101 38.93 64.09 64.34
CA HIS A 101 37.74 64.69 63.73
C HIS A 101 36.69 63.63 63.35
N LEU A 102 37.09 62.54 62.70
CA LEU A 102 36.21 61.42 62.36
C LEU A 102 35.64 60.74 63.61
N ILE A 103 36.43 60.51 64.65
CA ILE A 103 35.97 59.99 65.95
C ILE A 103 34.92 60.92 66.54
N LYS A 104 35.10 62.23 66.46
CA LYS A 104 34.12 63.20 66.95
C LYS A 104 32.81 63.11 66.17
N LEU A 105 32.87 62.98 64.83
CA LEU A 105 31.70 62.79 63.97
C LEU A 105 30.99 61.45 64.22
N ILE A 106 31.74 60.38 64.52
CA ILE A 106 31.20 59.06 64.88
C ILE A 106 30.54 59.11 66.26
N ARG A 107 31.16 59.76 67.26
CA ARG A 107 30.58 59.95 68.60
C ARG A 107 29.31 60.79 68.57
N LEU A 108 29.25 61.80 67.70
CA LEU A 108 28.05 62.60 67.43
C LEU A 108 27.02 61.86 66.56
N LYS A 109 27.28 60.60 66.16
CA LYS A 109 26.43 59.76 65.30
C LYS A 109 26.11 60.34 63.91
N ILE A 110 26.92 61.27 63.41
CA ILE A 110 26.79 61.83 62.06
C ILE A 110 27.40 60.85 61.04
N LEU A 111 28.53 60.25 61.38
CA LEU A 111 29.18 59.21 60.59
C LEU A 111 29.04 57.84 61.27
N HIS A 112 28.59 56.85 60.51
CA HIS A 112 28.56 55.46 60.95
C HIS A 112 29.66 54.68 60.24
N PRO A 113 30.37 53.76 60.92
CA PRO A 113 31.31 52.88 60.24
C PRO A 113 30.57 52.00 59.23
N ILE A 114 31.13 51.86 58.03
CA ILE A 114 30.56 51.02 56.98
C ILE A 114 30.59 49.57 57.47
N LYS A 115 29.41 49.00 57.76
CA LYS A 115 29.27 47.55 57.99
C LYS A 115 29.37 46.86 56.62
N LYS A 116 30.21 45.82 56.49
CA LYS A 116 30.17 44.94 55.31
C LYS A 116 28.77 44.32 55.26
N LYS A 117 28.02 44.52 54.16
CA LYS A 117 26.75 43.83 53.95
C LYS A 117 27.04 42.34 53.71
N GLU A 118 26.41 41.47 54.48
CA GLU A 118 26.33 40.04 54.13
C GLU A 118 25.54 39.91 52.82
N PRO A 119 25.83 38.92 51.96
CA PRO A 119 25.04 38.70 50.75
C PRO A 119 23.59 38.46 51.16
N GLU A 120 22.67 39.24 50.60
CA GLU A 120 21.23 39.02 50.78
C GLU A 120 20.89 37.68 50.11
N VAL A 121 20.60 36.66 50.92
CA VAL A 121 20.11 35.35 50.44
C VAL A 121 18.65 35.55 50.06
N PHE A 122 18.39 35.63 48.76
CA PHE A 122 17.03 35.69 48.21
C PHE A 122 16.55 34.27 47.91
N ASP A 123 15.31 33.96 48.29
CA ASP A 123 14.68 32.71 47.87
C ASP A 123 14.16 32.87 46.44
N ILE A 124 14.85 32.24 45.50
CA ILE A 124 14.54 32.26 44.07
C ILE A 124 13.14 31.66 43.79
N TRP A 125 12.56 30.96 44.76
CA TRP A 125 11.28 30.26 44.64
C TRP A 125 10.14 30.91 45.45
N GLU A 126 10.39 32.02 46.15
CA GLU A 126 9.38 32.67 47.02
C GLU A 126 8.08 32.96 46.24
N ASP A 127 8.21 33.52 45.03
CA ASP A 127 7.08 33.87 44.16
C ASP A 127 6.44 32.63 43.49
N ALA A 128 7.24 31.60 43.17
CA ALA A 128 6.77 30.39 42.48
C ALA A 128 5.92 29.47 43.38
N ILE A 129 6.14 29.51 44.70
CA ILE A 129 5.37 28.72 45.68
C ILE A 129 4.00 29.38 45.94
N LEU A 130 3.93 30.71 45.91
CA LEU A 130 2.72 31.47 46.21
C LEU A 130 1.71 31.44 45.06
N ASP A 131 2.15 31.50 43.79
CA ASP A 131 1.26 31.50 42.61
C ASP A 131 1.81 30.66 41.43
N PRO A 132 1.64 29.33 41.43
CA PRO A 132 2.20 28.44 40.40
C PRO A 132 1.59 28.61 38.99
N VAL A 133 0.52 29.39 38.84
CA VAL A 133 -0.23 29.56 37.58
C VAL A 133 0.37 30.68 36.71
N VAL A 134 1.14 31.60 37.28
CA VAL A 134 1.64 32.79 36.56
C VAL A 134 2.83 32.44 35.63
N ASP A 135 3.65 31.45 36.01
CA ASP A 135 4.85 31.06 35.25
C ASP A 135 4.54 30.30 33.95
N GLU A 136 3.45 29.53 33.88
CA GLU A 136 3.09 28.78 32.67
C GLU A 136 2.57 29.69 31.54
N THR A 137 2.01 30.85 31.87
CA THR A 137 1.35 31.75 30.90
C THR A 137 2.28 32.80 30.28
N THR A 138 3.47 33.01 30.84
CA THR A 138 4.40 34.08 30.44
C THR A 138 5.49 33.62 29.46
N SER A 139 5.70 32.30 29.31
CA SER A 139 6.69 31.76 28.37
C SER A 139 6.15 31.75 26.93
N LYS A 140 6.64 32.67 26.09
CA LYS A 140 6.27 32.80 24.66
C LYS A 140 6.85 31.68 23.75
N GLY A 141 7.16 30.51 24.30
CA GLY A 141 7.81 29.40 23.60
C GLY A 141 6.91 28.15 23.49
N PRO A 142 7.29 27.17 22.64
CA PRO A 142 6.66 25.86 22.69
C PRO A 142 6.84 25.23 24.08
N PRO A 143 5.88 24.41 24.54
CA PRO A 143 5.95 23.81 25.86
C PRO A 143 7.21 22.96 25.99
N HIS A 144 7.93 23.11 27.11
CA HIS A 144 9.11 22.32 27.40
C HIS A 144 8.74 20.83 27.51
N ILE A 145 9.38 19.98 26.71
CA ILE A 145 9.20 18.53 26.80
C ILE A 145 10.02 18.02 28.00
N PRO A 146 9.37 17.53 29.07
CA PRO A 146 10.08 17.07 30.24
C PRO A 146 10.96 15.88 29.90
N ALA A 147 12.11 15.77 30.58
CA ALA A 147 12.91 14.56 30.50
C ALA A 147 12.10 13.35 31.01
N PRO A 148 12.27 12.15 30.40
CA PRO A 148 11.69 10.95 30.95
C PRO A 148 12.20 10.76 32.38
N ARG A 149 11.31 10.42 33.32
CA ARG A 149 11.69 10.12 34.70
C ARG A 149 12.32 8.74 34.73
N MET A 150 13.24 8.52 35.68
CA MET A 150 13.71 7.16 35.96
C MET A 150 12.54 6.34 36.47
N GLU A 151 12.50 5.08 36.08
CA GLU A 151 11.52 4.14 36.63
C GLU A 151 11.75 3.99 38.13
N LEU A 152 10.65 3.79 38.84
CA LEU A 152 10.70 3.57 40.29
C LEU A 152 11.29 2.17 40.52
N PRO A 153 12.15 1.97 41.54
CA PRO A 153 12.64 0.64 41.86
C PRO A 153 11.48 -0.34 42.13
N ILE A 154 11.48 -1.47 41.41
CA ILE A 154 10.50 -2.56 41.53
C ILE A 154 11.06 -3.69 42.42
N HIS A 155 10.24 -4.69 42.75
CA HIS A 155 10.62 -5.89 43.50
C HIS A 155 11.84 -6.63 42.96
N GLU A 156 12.12 -6.54 41.66
CA GLU A 156 13.32 -7.13 41.03
C GLU A 156 14.63 -6.52 41.56
N HIS A 157 14.63 -5.21 41.86
CA HIS A 157 15.80 -4.51 42.42
C HIS A 157 15.92 -4.66 43.94
N SER A 158 15.03 -5.43 44.57
CA SER A 158 15.17 -5.78 45.98
C SER A 158 16.39 -6.67 46.17
N TYR A 159 17.09 -6.54 47.30
CA TYR A 159 18.14 -7.50 47.67
C TYR A 159 17.57 -8.89 48.01
N ASN A 160 16.27 -8.99 48.26
CA ASN A 160 15.55 -10.24 48.51
C ASN A 160 14.30 -10.25 47.62
N PRO A 161 14.45 -10.49 46.30
CA PRO A 161 13.33 -10.62 45.39
C PRO A 161 12.66 -11.99 45.56
N PRO A 162 11.37 -12.13 45.20
CA PRO A 162 10.73 -13.44 45.14
C PRO A 162 11.37 -14.31 44.06
N GLU A 163 11.23 -15.62 44.20
CA GLU A 163 11.93 -16.61 43.36
C GLU A 163 11.52 -16.53 41.88
N GLU A 164 10.32 -16.03 41.58
CA GLU A 164 9.82 -15.79 40.22
C GLU A 164 10.68 -14.79 39.41
N TYR A 165 11.43 -13.92 40.08
CA TYR A 165 12.30 -12.94 39.43
C TYR A 165 13.73 -13.43 39.25
N LEU A 166 14.13 -14.54 39.90
CA LEU A 166 15.48 -15.08 39.72
C LEU A 166 15.57 -15.79 38.37
N PHE A 167 16.64 -15.52 37.63
CA PHE A 167 16.83 -16.11 36.31
C PHE A 167 17.26 -17.57 36.40
N ASP A 168 16.76 -18.37 35.47
CA ASP A 168 17.22 -19.75 35.28
C ASP A 168 18.59 -19.78 34.55
N GLU A 169 19.35 -20.85 34.76
CA GLU A 169 20.65 -21.07 34.10
C GLU A 169 20.52 -21.03 32.56
N ASP A 170 19.39 -21.52 32.04
CA ASP A 170 19.07 -21.49 30.61
C ASP A 170 18.87 -20.06 30.09
N GLU A 171 18.27 -19.16 30.87
CA GLU A 171 18.03 -17.76 30.50
C GLU A 171 19.34 -16.97 30.51
N ILE A 172 20.16 -17.18 31.53
CA ILE A 172 21.51 -16.60 31.61
C ILE A 172 22.34 -17.03 30.40
N SER A 173 22.27 -18.30 30.01
CA SER A 173 22.97 -18.80 28.82
C SER A 173 22.46 -18.22 27.49
N LYS A 174 21.17 -17.85 27.42
CA LYS A 174 20.60 -17.16 26.24
C LYS A 174 21.10 -15.71 26.18
N LEU A 175 21.09 -15.01 27.30
CA LEU A 175 21.60 -13.63 27.40
C LEU A 175 23.10 -13.55 27.07
N GLU A 176 23.88 -14.56 27.47
CA GLU A 176 25.31 -14.65 27.13
C GLU A 176 25.53 -14.87 25.62
N LYS A 177 24.69 -15.71 24.98
CA LYS A 177 24.73 -15.93 23.52
C LYS A 177 24.31 -14.71 22.73
N GLU A 178 23.36 -13.93 23.24
CA GLU A 178 22.86 -12.70 22.63
C GLU A 178 23.79 -11.50 22.89
N GLY A 179 24.73 -11.60 23.83
CA GLY A 179 25.71 -10.56 24.16
C GLY A 179 25.13 -9.40 24.99
N GLU A 180 23.91 -9.56 25.54
CA GLU A 180 23.21 -8.52 26.30
C GLU A 180 23.46 -8.60 27.82
N LEU A 181 24.14 -9.65 28.28
CA LEU A 181 24.39 -9.92 29.71
C LEU A 181 25.11 -8.76 30.44
N GLU A 182 25.98 -8.04 29.74
CA GLU A 182 26.71 -6.90 30.32
C GLU A 182 25.82 -5.68 30.56
N ASN A 183 24.71 -5.52 29.83
CA ASN A 183 23.81 -4.37 29.96
C ASN A 183 22.64 -4.66 30.90
N THR A 184 22.22 -5.92 31.01
CA THR A 184 21.07 -6.31 31.84
C THR A 184 21.46 -6.40 33.33
N PHE A 185 20.56 -5.93 34.20
CA PHE A 185 20.65 -6.17 35.64
C PHE A 185 20.22 -7.60 35.94
N ILE A 186 21.04 -8.35 36.70
CA ILE A 186 20.70 -9.73 37.09
C ILE A 186 20.18 -9.68 38.54
N PRO A 187 18.89 -9.98 38.78
CA PRO A 187 18.35 -10.04 40.13
C PRO A 187 19.00 -11.18 40.90
N SER A 188 19.47 -10.89 42.11
CA SER A 188 20.11 -11.86 42.99
C SER A 188 19.50 -11.78 44.38
N LYS A 189 19.25 -12.95 44.96
CA LYS A 189 18.65 -13.09 46.30
C LYS A 189 19.74 -13.20 47.35
N PHE A 190 19.69 -12.31 48.32
CA PHE A 190 20.56 -12.28 49.49
C PHE A 190 19.74 -12.46 50.76
N ASP A 191 20.11 -13.42 51.60
CA ASP A 191 19.40 -13.70 52.86
C ASP A 191 19.41 -12.52 53.85
N CYS A 192 20.45 -11.68 53.81
CA CYS A 192 20.68 -10.61 54.77
C CYS A 192 21.33 -9.39 54.10
N LEU A 193 20.93 -8.18 54.52
CA LEU A 193 21.47 -6.91 53.98
C LEU A 193 23.00 -6.79 54.07
N ARG A 194 23.62 -7.41 55.09
CA ARG A 194 25.09 -7.39 55.27
C ARG A 194 25.85 -8.15 54.17
N ARG A 195 25.18 -9.04 53.44
CA ARG A 195 25.77 -9.84 52.35
C ARG A 195 25.61 -9.16 50.99
N VAL A 196 24.87 -8.07 50.91
CA VAL A 196 24.64 -7.35 49.66
C VAL A 196 25.96 -6.74 49.21
N PRO A 197 26.49 -7.12 48.03
CA PRO A 197 27.73 -6.58 47.51
C PRO A 197 27.55 -5.13 47.06
N ALA A 198 28.66 -4.43 46.85
CA ALA A 198 28.62 -3.16 46.12
C ALA A 198 28.20 -3.45 44.68
N TYR A 199 27.32 -2.61 44.12
CA TYR A 199 26.84 -2.79 42.75
C TYR A 199 27.84 -2.20 41.75
N ASP A 200 28.48 -3.07 40.97
CA ASP A 200 29.58 -2.68 40.05
C ASP A 200 29.12 -1.72 38.94
N LYS A 201 27.91 -1.93 38.40
CA LYS A 201 27.37 -1.13 37.29
C LYS A 201 26.69 0.17 37.73
N LEU A 202 26.80 0.56 39.01
CA LEU A 202 26.15 1.77 39.52
C LEU A 202 26.63 3.03 38.81
N ILE A 203 27.94 3.16 38.59
CA ILE A 203 28.52 4.37 38.00
C ILE A 203 28.21 4.42 36.50
N THR A 204 28.27 3.28 35.81
CA THR A 204 28.01 3.18 34.38
C THR A 204 26.55 3.53 34.06
N GLU A 205 25.57 2.96 34.78
CA GLU A 205 24.15 3.29 34.58
C GLU A 205 23.84 4.77 34.85
N ARG A 206 24.45 5.36 35.89
CA ARG A 206 24.24 6.80 36.20
C ARG A 206 24.88 7.70 35.16
N PHE A 207 26.04 7.31 34.63
CA PHE A 207 26.72 8.04 33.57
C PHE A 207 25.95 7.96 32.24
N GLU A 208 25.50 6.76 31.84
CA GLU A 208 24.64 6.54 30.68
C GLU A 208 23.35 7.34 30.79
N ARG A 209 22.72 7.35 31.97
CA ARG A 209 21.53 8.17 32.22
C ARG A 209 21.78 9.67 32.02
N CYS A 210 22.96 10.17 32.39
CA CYS A 210 23.35 11.56 32.14
C CYS A 210 23.57 11.81 30.63
N LEU A 211 24.16 10.85 29.92
CA LEU A 211 24.28 10.91 28.46
C LEU A 211 22.90 10.90 27.79
N ASP A 212 21.97 10.07 28.25
CA ASP A 212 20.59 10.03 27.75
C ASP A 212 19.87 11.37 27.98
N LEU A 213 20.09 12.02 29.13
CA LEU A 213 19.51 13.33 29.40
C LEU A 213 20.06 14.43 28.48
N TYR A 214 21.35 14.34 28.14
CA TYR A 214 22.08 15.37 27.40
C TYR A 214 21.99 15.18 25.87
N LEU A 215 22.22 13.97 25.38
CA LEU A 215 22.39 13.65 23.97
C LEU A 215 21.12 13.14 23.30
N CYS A 216 20.24 12.40 23.99
CA CYS A 216 19.10 11.78 23.34
C CYS A 216 18.00 12.80 23.00
N PRO A 217 17.51 12.83 21.73
CA PRO A 217 16.42 13.72 21.35
C PRO A 217 15.11 13.31 22.00
N ARG A 218 14.33 14.29 22.47
CA ARG A 218 13.06 14.06 23.17
C ARG A 218 11.88 14.34 22.24
N ALA A 219 10.97 13.38 22.13
CA ALA A 219 9.73 13.51 21.35
C ALA A 219 8.53 13.02 22.17
N MET A 220 7.42 13.75 22.13
CA MET A 220 6.17 13.29 22.72
C MET A 220 5.59 12.14 21.88
N LYS A 221 5.54 10.94 22.44
CA LYS A 221 4.89 9.77 21.80
C LYS A 221 3.54 9.53 22.47
N MET A 222 2.45 9.70 21.73
CA MET A 222 1.12 9.33 22.20
C MET A 222 1.03 7.80 22.26
N ARG A 223 1.02 7.23 23.47
CA ARG A 223 0.73 5.81 23.68
C ARG A 223 -0.79 5.64 23.81
N MET A 224 -1.39 4.81 22.97
CA MET A 224 -2.80 4.46 23.07
C MET A 224 -2.94 3.33 24.09
N ASN A 225 -3.30 3.66 25.33
CA ASN A 225 -3.66 2.68 26.34
C ASN A 225 -5.14 2.29 26.13
N VAL A 226 -5.38 1.50 25.09
CA VAL A 226 -6.72 1.07 24.68
C VAL A 226 -6.79 -0.43 24.85
N ASP A 227 -7.84 -0.93 25.51
CA ASP A 227 -8.04 -2.37 25.67
C ASP A 227 -8.12 -3.03 24.29
N PRO A 228 -7.38 -4.13 24.04
CA PRO A 228 -7.28 -4.72 22.71
C PRO A 228 -8.63 -5.15 22.13
N GLU A 229 -9.59 -5.49 22.99
CA GLU A 229 -10.95 -5.88 22.59
C GLU A 229 -11.77 -4.70 22.05
N SER A 230 -11.57 -3.49 22.57
CA SER A 230 -12.28 -2.29 22.11
C SER A 230 -11.86 -1.81 20.72
N ILE A 231 -10.75 -2.34 20.19
CA ILE A 231 -10.27 -2.08 18.84
C ILE A 231 -11.12 -2.83 17.80
N LEU A 232 -11.74 -3.95 18.20
CA LEU A 232 -12.53 -4.77 17.30
C LEU A 232 -13.95 -4.20 17.13
N PRO A 233 -14.52 -4.27 15.90
CA PRO A 233 -15.93 -3.92 15.71
C PRO A 233 -16.83 -4.89 16.50
N PRO A 234 -18.05 -4.47 16.87
CA PRO A 234 -18.97 -5.32 17.60
C PRO A 234 -19.22 -6.63 16.84
N PRO A 235 -19.05 -7.80 17.48
CA PRO A 235 -19.26 -9.08 16.81
C PRO A 235 -20.74 -9.25 16.47
N ILE A 236 -21.01 -9.70 15.25
CA ILE A 236 -22.34 -10.17 14.84
C ILE A 236 -22.35 -11.69 15.05
N ASP A 237 -23.36 -12.18 15.76
CA ASP A 237 -23.48 -13.61 16.04
C ASP A 237 -23.63 -14.41 14.75
N THR A 238 -22.70 -15.34 14.53
CA THR A 238 -22.67 -16.15 13.30
C THR A 238 -23.82 -17.16 13.23
N SER A 239 -24.52 -17.44 14.34
CA SER A 239 -25.71 -18.30 14.37
C SER A 239 -26.84 -17.76 13.50
N ASP A 240 -27.02 -16.44 13.53
CA ASP A 240 -28.16 -15.75 12.92
C ASP A 240 -28.00 -15.64 11.40
N LEU A 241 -26.76 -15.82 10.93
CA LEU A 241 -26.38 -15.73 9.51
C LEU A 241 -26.36 -17.10 8.81
N LYS A 242 -26.85 -18.17 9.45
CA LYS A 242 -27.04 -19.48 8.80
C LYS A 242 -28.11 -19.39 7.70
N PRO A 243 -27.99 -20.15 6.59
CA PRO A 243 -27.04 -21.24 6.35
C PRO A 243 -25.77 -20.80 5.62
N TYR A 244 -24.64 -21.41 6.00
CA TYR A 244 -23.34 -21.32 5.31
C TYR A 244 -22.60 -22.66 5.43
N PRO A 245 -21.67 -22.98 4.52
CA PRO A 245 -21.01 -24.28 4.51
C PRO A 245 -20.05 -24.41 5.69
N THR A 246 -20.10 -25.55 6.37
CA THR A 246 -19.32 -25.79 7.61
C THR A 246 -18.44 -27.01 7.55
N SER A 247 -18.93 -28.10 6.95
CA SER A 247 -18.26 -29.39 6.91
C SER A 247 -18.23 -29.98 5.50
N ILE A 248 -17.38 -30.97 5.29
CA ILE A 248 -17.36 -31.76 4.06
C ILE A 248 -18.66 -32.56 3.97
N ARG A 249 -19.35 -32.46 2.84
CA ARG A 249 -20.55 -33.25 2.54
C ARG A 249 -20.22 -34.47 1.69
N ILE A 250 -19.49 -34.27 0.59
CA ILE A 250 -19.16 -35.31 -0.39
C ILE A 250 -17.71 -35.11 -0.86
N ARG A 251 -17.00 -36.23 -1.02
CA ARG A 251 -15.72 -36.30 -1.75
C ARG A 251 -15.97 -36.98 -3.09
N TYR A 252 -15.42 -36.42 -4.16
CA TYR A 252 -15.47 -36.99 -5.50
C TYR A 252 -14.11 -37.59 -5.79
N ASP A 253 -14.09 -38.91 -5.92
CA ASP A 253 -12.88 -39.65 -6.24
C ASP A 253 -12.72 -39.76 -7.76
N PHE A 254 -11.48 -39.63 -8.23
CA PHE A 254 -11.13 -39.85 -9.62
C PHE A 254 -10.56 -41.26 -9.77
N ASP A 255 -11.13 -42.07 -10.66
CA ASP A 255 -10.69 -43.46 -10.89
C ASP A 255 -9.24 -43.57 -11.43
N GLN A 256 -8.73 -42.52 -12.07
CA GLN A 256 -7.39 -42.50 -12.65
C GLN A 256 -6.48 -41.53 -11.90
N ILE A 257 -5.27 -42.00 -11.58
CA ILE A 257 -4.18 -41.17 -11.07
C ILE A 257 -3.68 -40.33 -12.24
N ILE A 258 -4.13 -39.09 -12.31
CA ILE A 258 -3.68 -38.12 -13.32
C ILE A 258 -2.81 -37.09 -12.58
N ASP A 259 -1.52 -37.07 -12.90
CA ASP A 259 -0.55 -36.13 -12.33
C ASP A 259 -0.67 -34.75 -12.99
N SER A 260 -1.82 -34.10 -12.80
CA SER A 260 -2.03 -32.72 -13.26
C SER A 260 -2.41 -31.82 -12.09
N LYS A 261 -1.70 -30.70 -11.97
CA LYS A 261 -1.94 -29.69 -10.92
C LYS A 261 -3.06 -28.71 -11.29
N ASN A 262 -3.48 -28.70 -12.54
CA ASN A 262 -4.50 -27.79 -13.05
C ASN A 262 -5.84 -28.51 -13.16
N ILE A 263 -6.66 -28.38 -12.12
CA ILE A 263 -8.04 -28.90 -12.13
C ILE A 263 -8.98 -27.71 -12.30
N GLN A 264 -9.84 -27.79 -13.31
CA GLN A 264 -10.85 -26.77 -13.61
C GLN A 264 -12.24 -27.35 -13.39
N MET A 265 -13.18 -26.49 -13.00
CA MET A 265 -14.53 -26.91 -12.67
C MET A 265 -15.54 -25.89 -13.13
N SER A 266 -16.72 -26.39 -13.48
CA SER A 266 -17.91 -25.57 -13.69
C SER A 266 -19.15 -26.32 -13.25
N ALA A 267 -20.09 -25.65 -12.61
CA ALA A 267 -21.38 -26.22 -12.22
C ALA A 267 -22.45 -25.80 -13.23
N SER A 268 -23.34 -26.73 -13.57
CA SER A 268 -24.57 -26.44 -14.33
C SER A 268 -25.46 -25.48 -13.55
N SER A 269 -26.23 -24.64 -14.23
CA SER A 269 -27.13 -23.68 -13.58
C SER A 269 -28.30 -24.33 -12.86
N ASP A 270 -28.72 -25.51 -13.30
CA ASP A 270 -29.81 -26.28 -12.66
C ASP A 270 -29.38 -26.84 -11.30
N GLY A 271 -28.06 -27.03 -11.10
CA GLY A 271 -27.47 -27.50 -9.85
C GLY A 271 -27.36 -29.02 -9.72
N PHE A 272 -27.58 -29.77 -10.79
CA PHE A 272 -27.50 -31.24 -10.78
C PHE A 272 -26.14 -31.76 -11.23
N TRP A 273 -25.49 -31.05 -12.16
CA TRP A 273 -24.27 -31.51 -12.83
C TRP A 273 -23.07 -30.63 -12.52
N LEU A 274 -21.92 -31.28 -12.33
CA LEU A 274 -20.62 -30.66 -12.13
C LEU A 274 -19.63 -31.21 -13.16
N ALA A 275 -19.07 -30.34 -14.00
CA ALA A 275 -18.03 -30.70 -14.96
C ALA A 275 -16.66 -30.39 -14.37
N VAL A 276 -15.75 -31.35 -14.49
CA VAL A 276 -14.40 -31.27 -13.97
C VAL A 276 -13.40 -31.69 -15.04
N GLY A 277 -12.42 -30.83 -15.29
CA GLY A 277 -11.33 -31.07 -16.22
C GLY A 277 -10.03 -31.32 -15.48
N VAL A 278 -9.43 -32.49 -15.70
CA VAL A 278 -8.15 -32.92 -15.11
C VAL A 278 -7.25 -33.40 -16.24
N GLY A 279 -6.16 -32.68 -16.51
CA GLY A 279 -5.33 -32.95 -17.70
C GLY A 279 -6.16 -32.86 -18.97
N ASN A 280 -6.22 -33.93 -19.77
CA ASN A 280 -6.98 -33.98 -21.02
C ASN A 280 -8.40 -34.55 -20.84
N LEU A 281 -8.74 -34.94 -19.61
CA LEU A 281 -9.94 -35.66 -19.28
C LEU A 281 -11.02 -34.73 -18.73
N LEU A 282 -12.18 -34.74 -19.38
CA LEU A 282 -13.39 -34.11 -18.89
C LEU A 282 -14.28 -35.17 -18.25
N THR A 283 -14.66 -34.94 -16.99
CA THR A 283 -15.56 -35.80 -16.22
C THR A 283 -16.77 -34.99 -15.79
N VAL A 284 -17.97 -35.54 -15.97
CA VAL A 284 -19.21 -34.91 -15.50
C VAL A 284 -19.78 -35.75 -14.38
N PHE A 285 -19.95 -35.14 -13.21
CA PHE A 285 -20.49 -35.77 -12.02
C PHE A 285 -21.92 -35.29 -11.74
N GLU A 286 -22.72 -36.19 -11.20
CA GLU A 286 -23.94 -35.84 -10.49
C GLU A 286 -23.57 -35.31 -9.08
N ILE A 287 -24.07 -34.13 -8.74
CA ILE A 287 -23.67 -33.41 -7.53
C ILE A 287 -24.09 -34.13 -6.25
N SER A 288 -25.31 -34.67 -6.20
CA SER A 288 -25.90 -35.28 -4.99
C SER A 288 -25.30 -36.64 -4.64
N THR A 289 -24.91 -37.43 -5.64
CA THR A 289 -24.52 -38.85 -5.47
C THR A 289 -23.03 -39.11 -5.69
N SER A 290 -22.28 -38.13 -6.21
CA SER A 290 -20.90 -38.29 -6.72
C SER A 290 -20.74 -39.24 -7.90
N ARG A 291 -21.84 -39.73 -8.48
CA ARG A 291 -21.80 -40.65 -9.62
C ARG A 291 -21.25 -39.95 -10.87
N ILE A 292 -20.37 -40.63 -11.57
CA ILE A 292 -19.88 -40.17 -12.89
C ILE A 292 -20.99 -40.42 -13.92
N ALA A 293 -21.45 -39.36 -14.58
CA ALA A 293 -22.40 -39.45 -15.68
C ALA A 293 -21.71 -40.00 -16.94
N PHE A 294 -20.60 -39.37 -17.32
CA PHE A 294 -19.77 -39.79 -18.44
C PHE A 294 -18.36 -39.20 -18.31
N LYS A 295 -17.44 -39.73 -19.13
CA LYS A 295 -16.01 -39.40 -19.07
C LYS A 295 -15.44 -39.31 -20.48
N LEU A 296 -15.06 -38.10 -20.84
CA LEU A 296 -14.65 -37.72 -22.17
C LEU A 296 -13.16 -37.40 -22.22
N ASP A 297 -12.42 -38.09 -23.08
CA ASP A 297 -11.03 -37.75 -23.40
C ASP A 297 -10.99 -36.82 -24.61
N ILE A 298 -10.60 -35.57 -24.39
CA ILE A 298 -10.62 -34.54 -25.44
C ILE A 298 -9.52 -34.77 -26.49
N SER A 299 -8.47 -35.53 -26.16
CA SER A 299 -7.44 -35.87 -27.14
C SER A 299 -8.01 -36.64 -28.33
N LYS A 300 -8.99 -37.53 -28.10
CA LYS A 300 -9.70 -38.28 -29.15
C LYS A 300 -10.52 -37.35 -30.05
N LEU A 301 -11.18 -36.35 -29.46
CA LEU A 301 -11.93 -35.33 -30.22
C LEU A 301 -11.00 -34.46 -31.07
N ALA A 302 -9.82 -34.11 -30.54
CA ALA A 302 -8.87 -33.28 -31.26
C ALA A 302 -8.22 -34.03 -32.45
N GLN A 303 -8.01 -35.34 -32.34
CA GLN A 303 -7.53 -36.18 -33.45
C GLN A 303 -8.50 -36.20 -34.65
N GLN A 304 -9.81 -36.25 -34.42
CA GLN A 304 -10.82 -36.26 -35.49
C GLN A 304 -10.84 -34.97 -36.34
N VAL A 305 -10.31 -33.87 -35.81
CA VAL A 305 -10.30 -32.56 -36.47
C VAL A 305 -9.00 -32.33 -37.26
N ASN A 306 -8.13 -33.35 -37.40
CA ASN A 306 -6.77 -33.24 -37.96
C ASN A 306 -5.98 -32.09 -37.30
N ILE A 307 -6.16 -31.87 -36.00
CA ILE A 307 -5.42 -30.83 -35.26
C ILE A 307 -3.95 -31.25 -35.06
N TYR A 308 -3.66 -32.55 -35.15
CA TYR A 308 -2.32 -33.12 -35.07
C TYR A 308 -2.07 -33.98 -36.30
N ASP A 309 -1.00 -33.68 -37.06
CA ASP A 309 -0.42 -34.65 -37.99
C ASP A 309 0.09 -35.87 -37.19
N GLU A 310 0.02 -37.07 -37.76
CA GLU A 310 0.62 -38.26 -37.14
C GLU A 310 2.08 -37.96 -36.74
N PRO A 311 2.57 -38.52 -35.61
CA PRO A 311 3.95 -38.30 -35.21
C PRO A 311 4.88 -38.92 -36.25
N SER A 312 5.43 -38.08 -37.14
CA SER A 312 6.50 -38.47 -38.03
C SER A 312 7.70 -38.87 -37.18
N SER A 313 8.12 -40.12 -37.35
CA SER A 313 9.31 -40.71 -36.74
C SER A 313 10.53 -39.79 -36.81
N SER A 314 11.32 -39.82 -35.73
CA SER A 314 12.64 -39.19 -35.49
C SER A 314 12.64 -37.66 -35.33
N ASP A 315 12.56 -37.20 -34.08
CA ASP A 315 13.63 -36.43 -33.44
C ASP A 315 13.33 -36.18 -31.94
N GLU A 316 14.18 -36.73 -31.07
CA GLU A 316 14.12 -36.56 -29.62
C GLU A 316 14.65 -35.16 -29.24
N THR A 317 13.76 -34.17 -29.15
CA THR A 317 13.82 -32.98 -28.28
C THR A 317 12.64 -32.06 -28.62
N GLN A 318 11.43 -32.49 -28.29
CA GLN A 318 10.26 -31.62 -28.32
C GLN A 318 9.54 -31.68 -26.97
N GLU A 319 9.36 -30.50 -26.36
CA GLU A 319 8.49 -30.31 -25.19
C GLU A 319 7.13 -30.94 -25.49
N SER A 320 6.72 -31.90 -24.67
CA SER A 320 5.45 -32.60 -24.80
C SER A 320 4.29 -31.59 -24.87
N ASN A 321 3.61 -31.48 -26.01
CA ASN A 321 2.34 -30.75 -26.13
C ASN A 321 1.31 -31.42 -25.22
N THR A 322 1.18 -30.93 -23.99
CA THR A 322 0.21 -31.45 -23.02
C THR A 322 -1.14 -30.81 -23.32
N ASN A 323 -2.03 -31.48 -24.07
CA ASN A 323 -3.40 -31.08 -24.42
C ASN A 323 -4.34 -30.91 -23.21
N SER A 324 -3.92 -30.10 -22.25
CA SER A 324 -4.52 -29.97 -20.95
C SER A 324 -5.65 -28.94 -20.98
N ILE A 325 -6.73 -29.29 -20.31
CA ILE A 325 -7.88 -28.43 -20.11
C ILE A 325 -7.44 -27.24 -19.25
N THR A 326 -7.51 -26.06 -19.82
CA THR A 326 -7.08 -24.82 -19.17
C THR A 326 -8.22 -24.14 -18.44
N THR A 327 -9.46 -24.25 -18.92
CA THR A 327 -10.64 -23.61 -18.33
C THR A 327 -11.95 -24.27 -18.79
N LEU A 328 -12.97 -24.25 -17.93
CA LEU A 328 -14.31 -24.79 -18.20
C LEU A 328 -15.37 -23.76 -17.82
N ALA A 329 -16.44 -23.69 -18.61
CA ALA A 329 -17.59 -22.85 -18.30
C ALA A 329 -18.89 -23.45 -18.87
N PHE A 330 -19.81 -23.85 -17.98
CA PHE A 330 -21.18 -24.21 -18.35
C PHE A 330 -21.97 -23.00 -18.82
N HIS A 331 -22.78 -23.21 -19.84
CA HIS A 331 -23.75 -22.23 -20.29
C HIS A 331 -24.81 -21.98 -19.19
N PRO A 332 -25.27 -20.73 -19.01
CA PRO A 332 -26.14 -20.36 -17.89
C PRO A 332 -27.54 -20.98 -17.96
N ASN A 333 -28.00 -21.43 -19.13
CA ASN A 333 -29.38 -21.90 -19.31
C ASN A 333 -29.52 -23.23 -20.06
N LEU A 334 -28.48 -23.71 -20.74
CA LEU A 334 -28.59 -24.81 -21.69
C LEU A 334 -27.51 -25.84 -21.35
N PRO A 335 -27.68 -27.12 -21.73
CA PRO A 335 -26.69 -28.20 -21.48
C PRO A 335 -25.47 -28.10 -22.42
N ILE A 336 -24.92 -26.89 -22.56
CA ILE A 336 -23.75 -26.58 -23.38
C ILE A 336 -22.58 -26.33 -22.44
N LEU A 337 -21.44 -26.95 -22.72
CA LEU A 337 -20.19 -26.74 -22.00
C LEU A 337 -19.14 -26.15 -22.93
N ALA A 338 -18.59 -25.00 -22.56
CA ALA A 338 -17.40 -24.46 -23.20
C ALA A 338 -16.14 -24.95 -22.48
N CYS A 339 -15.22 -25.54 -23.22
CA CYS A 339 -13.96 -26.08 -22.74
C CYS A 339 -12.78 -25.47 -23.50
N GLY A 340 -11.90 -24.79 -22.78
CA GLY A 340 -10.62 -24.34 -23.31
C GLY A 340 -9.57 -25.43 -23.15
N VAL A 341 -8.99 -25.88 -24.26
CA VAL A 341 -7.85 -26.80 -24.30
C VAL A 341 -6.73 -26.10 -25.05
N GLU A 342 -5.73 -25.64 -24.30
CA GLU A 342 -4.67 -24.78 -24.83
C GLU A 342 -5.23 -23.66 -25.73
N GLU A 343 -4.93 -23.65 -27.03
CA GLU A 343 -5.36 -22.62 -28.00
C GLU A 343 -6.75 -22.89 -28.61
N TYR A 344 -7.33 -24.05 -28.34
CA TYR A 344 -8.60 -24.47 -28.92
C TYR A 344 -9.74 -24.30 -27.92
N LEU A 345 -10.84 -23.72 -28.40
CA LEU A 345 -12.10 -23.64 -27.67
C LEU A 345 -13.06 -24.69 -28.24
N PHE A 346 -13.42 -25.65 -27.42
CA PHE A 346 -14.45 -26.65 -27.70
C PHE A 346 -15.78 -26.17 -27.10
N ILE A 347 -16.83 -26.13 -27.90
CA ILE A 347 -18.21 -25.93 -27.46
C ILE A 347 -18.92 -27.27 -27.63
N LEU A 348 -19.30 -27.88 -26.51
CA LEU A 348 -19.82 -29.24 -26.44
C LEU A 348 -21.29 -29.20 -26.03
N VAL A 349 -22.17 -29.82 -26.81
CA VAL A 349 -23.56 -30.06 -26.42
C VAL A 349 -23.65 -31.43 -25.78
N LEU A 350 -23.98 -31.48 -24.48
CA LEU A 350 -23.90 -32.68 -23.67
C LEU A 350 -25.21 -33.48 -23.70
N LYS A 351 -25.12 -34.80 -23.84
CA LYS A 351 -26.24 -35.73 -23.60
C LYS A 351 -26.23 -36.13 -22.13
N LEU A 352 -26.99 -35.41 -21.31
CA LEU A 352 -27.08 -35.69 -19.88
C LEU A 352 -28.18 -36.73 -19.61
N PRO A 353 -27.99 -37.69 -18.67
CA PRO A 353 -28.91 -38.81 -18.44
C PRO A 353 -30.37 -38.42 -18.18
N SER A 354 -30.63 -37.31 -17.50
CA SER A 354 -32.00 -36.81 -17.27
C SER A 354 -32.64 -36.12 -18.48
N ILE A 355 -31.87 -35.94 -19.56
CA ILE A 355 -32.27 -35.35 -20.85
C ILE A 355 -32.30 -36.43 -21.97
N CYS A 356 -31.87 -37.66 -21.68
CA CYS A 356 -31.94 -38.76 -22.64
C CYS A 356 -33.36 -39.34 -22.69
N PHE A 357 -34.01 -39.15 -23.83
CA PHE A 357 -35.31 -39.71 -24.19
C PHE A 357 -35.39 -41.21 -23.87
N ALA A 358 -36.27 -41.58 -22.94
CA ALA A 358 -36.97 -42.85 -23.04
C ALA A 358 -38.06 -42.65 -24.10
N GLU A 359 -37.77 -43.00 -25.35
CA GLU A 359 -38.82 -43.55 -26.20
C GLU A 359 -39.15 -44.91 -25.62
N ASP A 360 -40.07 -44.95 -24.66
CA ASP A 360 -40.84 -46.15 -24.36
C ASP A 360 -42.21 -45.67 -23.83
N SER A 361 -43.20 -45.87 -24.69
CA SER A 361 -44.60 -45.92 -24.38
C SER A 361 -44.88 -46.84 -23.19
N GLU A 362 -45.91 -46.48 -22.42
CA GLU A 362 -46.56 -47.28 -21.36
C GLU A 362 -45.94 -47.19 -19.96
N ALA A 363 -46.31 -46.15 -19.21
CA ALA A 363 -46.71 -46.28 -17.80
C ALA A 363 -47.05 -44.91 -17.22
N SER A 364 -48.34 -44.65 -17.01
CA SER A 364 -48.95 -43.97 -15.84
C SER A 364 -50.24 -43.25 -16.24
N THR A 365 -51.30 -44.05 -16.36
CA THR A 365 -52.59 -43.61 -15.84
C THR A 365 -52.54 -43.61 -14.31
N ASP A 366 -53.38 -42.78 -13.70
CA ASP A 366 -53.82 -42.84 -12.30
C ASP A 366 -53.01 -42.01 -11.29
N ILE A 367 -53.35 -40.72 -11.19
CA ILE A 367 -53.45 -40.03 -9.89
C ILE A 367 -54.73 -39.18 -9.90
N GLU A 368 -55.63 -39.56 -9.00
CA GLU A 368 -56.93 -38.94 -8.74
C GLU A 368 -56.80 -37.52 -8.19
N GLN A 369 -57.78 -36.69 -8.54
CA GLN A 369 -58.00 -35.34 -8.06
C GLN A 369 -58.70 -35.40 -6.70
N GLU A 370 -58.20 -34.65 -5.72
CA GLU A 370 -59.02 -34.17 -4.60
C GLU A 370 -58.94 -32.64 -4.55
N GLU A 371 -60.08 -32.01 -4.84
CA GLU A 371 -60.35 -30.59 -4.63
C GLU A 371 -60.82 -30.37 -3.19
N THR A 372 -60.24 -29.38 -2.51
CA THR A 372 -60.96 -28.64 -1.47
C THR A 372 -60.65 -27.15 -1.58
N SER A 373 -61.71 -26.37 -1.37
CA SER A 373 -61.94 -24.99 -1.74
C SER A 373 -61.44 -23.94 -0.74
N ASP A 374 -61.31 -22.72 -1.27
CA ASP A 374 -61.40 -21.40 -0.62
C ASP A 374 -60.16 -20.81 0.07
N SER A 375 -59.38 -20.05 -0.71
CA SER A 375 -59.17 -18.61 -0.47
C SER A 375 -58.38 -17.97 -1.62
N ASP A 376 -59.10 -17.48 -2.63
CA ASP A 376 -58.56 -16.58 -3.65
C ASP A 376 -58.64 -15.13 -3.13
N GLU A 377 -57.50 -14.46 -2.97
CA GLU A 377 -57.13 -13.24 -3.70
C GLU A 377 -55.87 -12.62 -3.09
N ILE A 378 -55.00 -12.09 -3.97
CA ILE A 378 -53.66 -11.53 -3.73
C ILE A 378 -52.52 -12.57 -3.77
N ILE A 379 -52.15 -13.01 -4.97
CA ILE A 379 -50.77 -13.17 -5.52
C ILE A 379 -50.94 -13.62 -6.99
N LYS A 380 -51.19 -12.66 -7.88
CA LYS A 380 -51.00 -12.84 -9.33
C LYS A 380 -49.91 -11.86 -9.75
N ASN A 381 -48.65 -12.29 -9.65
CA ASN A 381 -47.53 -11.93 -10.53
C ASN A 381 -46.17 -12.45 -9.99
N SER A 382 -45.96 -13.76 -10.06
CA SER A 382 -44.64 -14.38 -10.29
C SER A 382 -44.79 -15.91 -10.33
N LYS A 383 -45.50 -16.44 -11.33
CA LYS A 383 -45.37 -17.87 -11.64
C LYS A 383 -43.97 -18.07 -12.23
N ASN A 384 -43.04 -18.57 -11.42
CA ASN A 384 -41.80 -19.15 -11.91
C ASN A 384 -42.19 -20.26 -12.89
N LYS A 385 -41.95 -20.04 -14.19
CA LYS A 385 -42.04 -21.12 -15.18
C LYS A 385 -41.01 -22.17 -14.77
N GLU A 386 -41.47 -23.35 -14.37
CA GLU A 386 -40.59 -24.52 -14.33
C GLU A 386 -39.93 -24.66 -15.71
N LYS A 387 -38.60 -24.84 -15.70
CA LYS A 387 -37.82 -25.01 -16.92
C LYS A 387 -38.01 -26.44 -17.40
N ASP A 388 -38.48 -26.62 -18.64
CA ASP A 388 -38.60 -27.93 -19.27
C ASP A 388 -37.23 -28.33 -19.87
N PRO A 389 -36.49 -29.28 -19.27
CA PRO A 389 -35.13 -29.61 -19.71
C PRO A 389 -35.07 -30.18 -21.13
N ILE A 390 -36.17 -30.80 -21.58
CA ILE A 390 -36.32 -31.35 -22.94
C ILE A 390 -36.35 -30.23 -23.98
N LYS A 391 -37.12 -29.16 -23.72
CA LYS A 391 -37.21 -28.00 -24.63
C LYS A 391 -35.87 -27.26 -24.72
N ASP A 392 -35.20 -27.10 -23.58
CA ASP A 392 -33.88 -26.47 -23.53
C ASP A 392 -32.83 -27.28 -24.31
N TYR A 393 -32.89 -28.62 -24.23
CA TYR A 393 -32.02 -29.48 -25.03
C TYR A 393 -32.32 -29.41 -26.53
N GLN A 394 -33.59 -29.46 -26.94
CA GLN A 394 -33.99 -29.29 -28.35
C GLN A 394 -33.50 -27.95 -28.92
N HIS A 395 -33.73 -26.86 -28.19
CA HIS A 395 -33.24 -25.53 -28.59
C HIS A 395 -31.71 -25.49 -28.69
N SER A 396 -30.98 -26.24 -27.84
CA SER A 396 -29.52 -26.34 -27.98
C SER A 396 -29.11 -27.04 -29.28
N LEU A 397 -29.84 -28.06 -29.73
CA LEU A 397 -29.56 -28.72 -31.02
C LEU A 397 -29.85 -27.78 -32.20
N GLU A 398 -31.01 -27.12 -32.20
CA GLU A 398 -31.39 -26.15 -33.24
C GLU A 398 -30.32 -25.07 -33.45
N LEU A 399 -29.74 -24.54 -32.37
CA LEU A 399 -28.68 -23.53 -32.44
C LEU A 399 -27.42 -23.99 -33.20
N PHE A 400 -27.12 -25.29 -33.19
CA PHE A 400 -25.94 -25.85 -33.86
C PHE A 400 -26.29 -26.62 -35.14
N GLU A 401 -27.56 -26.91 -35.44
CA GLU A 401 -27.98 -27.41 -36.75
C GLU A 401 -27.76 -26.36 -37.85
N ASP A 402 -28.03 -25.09 -37.54
CA ASP A 402 -27.84 -23.96 -38.47
C ASP A 402 -26.38 -23.83 -38.97
N LEU A 403 -25.39 -24.30 -38.21
CA LEU A 403 -23.96 -24.32 -38.59
C LEU A 403 -23.67 -25.25 -39.77
N HIS A 404 -24.36 -26.39 -39.86
CA HIS A 404 -24.18 -27.32 -40.98
C HIS A 404 -24.66 -26.71 -42.31
N THR A 405 -25.68 -25.83 -42.26
CA THR A 405 -26.14 -25.02 -43.39
C THR A 405 -25.24 -23.81 -43.68
N TYR A 406 -24.64 -23.21 -42.66
CA TYR A 406 -23.83 -21.98 -42.79
C TYR A 406 -22.52 -22.17 -43.57
N ASN A 407 -21.97 -23.39 -43.57
CA ASN A 407 -20.72 -23.74 -44.27
C ASN A 407 -20.78 -23.65 -45.81
N LYS A 408 -21.92 -23.26 -46.41
CA LYS A 408 -22.07 -23.19 -47.87
C LYS A 408 -22.02 -21.80 -48.51
N GLU A 409 -22.14 -20.68 -47.78
CA GLU A 409 -22.41 -19.38 -48.46
C GLU A 409 -21.64 -18.10 -48.04
N SER A 410 -20.77 -18.06 -47.02
CA SER A 410 -20.14 -16.77 -46.62
C SER A 410 -18.63 -16.66 -46.90
N SER A 411 -18.29 -16.08 -48.05
CA SER A 411 -16.96 -15.54 -48.41
C SER A 411 -16.71 -14.16 -47.75
N LYS A 412 -16.87 -14.05 -46.43
CA LYS A 412 -16.56 -12.83 -45.66
C LYS A 412 -15.37 -13.10 -44.73
N LEU A 413 -14.48 -12.12 -44.59
CA LEU A 413 -13.28 -12.20 -43.73
C LEU A 413 -13.68 -12.36 -42.25
N GLU A 414 -13.89 -13.60 -41.81
CA GLU A 414 -14.18 -13.94 -40.42
C GLU A 414 -12.90 -13.90 -39.57
N LEU A 415 -13.04 -13.46 -38.32
CA LEU A 415 -11.90 -13.30 -37.40
C LEU A 415 -11.25 -14.65 -37.05
N LEU A 416 -12.08 -15.66 -36.78
CA LEU A 416 -11.70 -17.02 -36.39
C LEU A 416 -12.67 -18.00 -37.04
N SER A 417 -12.18 -19.16 -37.49
CA SER A 417 -12.99 -20.21 -38.09
C SER A 417 -13.73 -21.03 -37.03
N TRP A 418 -14.98 -21.38 -37.32
CA TRP A 418 -15.82 -22.26 -36.52
C TRP A 418 -15.98 -23.59 -37.27
N ASN A 419 -15.39 -24.65 -36.72
CA ASN A 419 -15.39 -25.97 -37.36
C ASN A 419 -16.29 -26.92 -36.57
N SER A 420 -17.30 -27.50 -37.21
CA SER A 420 -18.12 -28.57 -36.63
C SER A 420 -17.37 -29.90 -36.67
N ILE A 421 -17.43 -30.69 -35.60
CA ILE A 421 -16.93 -32.06 -35.55
C ILE A 421 -18.06 -33.00 -35.96
N ASN A 422 -17.85 -33.80 -37.01
CA ASN A 422 -18.76 -34.89 -37.33
C ASN A 422 -18.51 -36.03 -36.34
N LEU A 423 -19.49 -36.28 -35.48
CA LEU A 423 -19.44 -37.41 -34.55
C LEU A 423 -19.90 -38.67 -35.30
N ASP A 424 -18.97 -39.56 -35.63
CA ASP A 424 -19.29 -40.83 -36.31
C ASP A 424 -20.26 -41.66 -35.47
N SER A 425 -21.35 -42.15 -36.08
CA SER A 425 -22.49 -42.83 -35.42
C SER A 425 -22.12 -44.01 -34.52
N ASN A 426 -20.93 -44.60 -34.66
CA ASN A 426 -20.45 -45.75 -33.89
C ASN A 426 -19.39 -45.43 -32.82
N SER A 427 -19.02 -44.16 -32.61
CA SER A 427 -18.00 -43.77 -31.63
C SER A 427 -18.57 -43.65 -30.20
N GLU A 428 -17.78 -44.01 -29.18
CA GLU A 428 -18.12 -43.78 -27.75
C GLU A 428 -18.53 -42.32 -27.48
N LEU A 429 -17.94 -41.39 -28.24
CA LEU A 429 -18.20 -39.95 -28.21
C LEU A 429 -19.67 -39.61 -28.47
N ASN A 430 -20.36 -40.37 -29.33
CA ASN A 430 -21.76 -40.12 -29.68
C ASN A 430 -22.75 -40.50 -28.57
N LYS A 431 -22.32 -41.31 -27.59
CA LYS A 431 -23.11 -41.59 -26.39
C LYS A 431 -23.13 -40.39 -25.46
N GLU A 432 -22.03 -39.64 -25.41
CA GLU A 432 -21.80 -38.56 -24.44
C GLU A 432 -22.14 -37.17 -25.02
N LEU A 433 -21.94 -36.98 -26.32
CA LEU A 433 -22.11 -35.72 -27.02
C LEU A 433 -23.15 -35.82 -28.14
N SER A 434 -23.84 -34.72 -28.41
CA SER A 434 -24.72 -34.59 -29.57
C SER A 434 -24.10 -33.76 -30.69
N SER A 435 -23.41 -32.68 -30.34
CA SER A 435 -22.68 -31.84 -31.29
C SER A 435 -21.47 -31.21 -30.62
N ALA A 436 -20.40 -30.99 -31.40
CA ALA A 436 -19.18 -30.36 -30.93
C ALA A 436 -18.63 -29.38 -31.97
N VAL A 437 -18.26 -28.19 -31.52
CA VAL A 437 -17.69 -27.13 -32.36
C VAL A 437 -16.33 -26.72 -31.82
N VAL A 438 -15.38 -26.50 -32.73
CA VAL A 438 -14.00 -26.10 -32.42
C VAL A 438 -13.69 -24.74 -33.01
N ILE A 439 -13.07 -23.89 -32.20
CA ILE A 439 -12.58 -22.57 -32.59
C ILE A 439 -11.11 -22.46 -32.18
N LYS A 440 -10.23 -22.18 -33.14
CA LYS A 440 -8.78 -22.00 -32.89
C LYS A 440 -8.47 -20.54 -32.56
N HIS A 441 -7.80 -20.28 -31.44
CA HIS A 441 -7.27 -18.96 -31.05
C HIS A 441 -5.77 -18.84 -31.37
N GLN A 442 -5.23 -17.62 -31.26
CA GLN A 442 -3.79 -17.34 -31.46
C GLN A 442 -2.87 -17.80 -30.33
N SER A 443 -3.43 -18.13 -29.15
CA SER A 443 -2.65 -18.54 -27.98
C SER A 443 -3.54 -19.22 -26.96
N THR A 444 -2.92 -19.80 -25.92
CA THR A 444 -3.65 -20.53 -24.88
C THR A 444 -4.74 -19.70 -24.20
N ILE A 445 -5.96 -20.24 -24.20
CA ILE A 445 -7.12 -19.71 -23.48
C ILE A 445 -6.91 -20.00 -22.00
N ARG A 446 -7.10 -19.00 -21.13
CA ARG A 446 -6.92 -19.14 -19.68
C ARG A 446 -8.20 -18.90 -18.89
N HIS A 447 -9.19 -18.27 -19.49
CA HIS A 447 -10.44 -17.98 -18.82
C HIS A 447 -11.59 -17.80 -19.82
N LEU A 448 -12.75 -18.32 -19.44
CA LEU A 448 -14.02 -18.20 -20.16
C LEU A 448 -15.08 -17.57 -19.24
N SER A 449 -15.92 -16.70 -19.80
CA SER A 449 -17.08 -16.13 -19.11
C SER A 449 -18.27 -16.06 -20.06
N TRP A 450 -19.38 -16.70 -19.67
CA TRP A 450 -20.66 -16.54 -20.35
C TRP A 450 -21.33 -15.22 -19.98
N HIS A 451 -22.07 -14.65 -20.92
CA HIS A 451 -23.06 -13.61 -20.62
C HIS A 451 -24.27 -14.26 -19.92
N SER A 452 -24.96 -13.54 -19.03
CA SER A 452 -26.09 -14.07 -18.23
C SER A 452 -27.21 -14.69 -19.08
N LYS A 453 -27.48 -14.11 -20.26
CA LYS A 453 -28.46 -14.63 -21.24
C LYS A 453 -27.97 -15.82 -22.07
N GLY A 454 -26.67 -16.12 -22.07
CA GLY A 454 -26.10 -17.26 -22.78
C GLY A 454 -25.63 -17.00 -24.22
N GLY A 455 -26.23 -16.07 -24.97
CA GLY A 455 -25.88 -15.89 -26.40
C GLY A 455 -24.44 -15.43 -26.72
N TYR A 456 -23.69 -14.95 -25.72
CA TYR A 456 -22.31 -14.50 -25.88
C TYR A 456 -21.36 -15.18 -24.90
N LEU A 457 -20.17 -15.53 -25.39
CA LEU A 457 -19.07 -16.08 -24.60
C LEU A 457 -17.82 -15.23 -24.78
N ALA A 458 -17.21 -14.77 -23.69
CA ALA A 458 -15.91 -14.11 -23.73
C ALA A 458 -14.79 -15.11 -23.43
N ALA A 459 -13.77 -15.13 -24.29
CA ALA A 459 -12.56 -15.91 -24.13
C ALA A 459 -11.33 -15.02 -23.94
N VAL A 460 -10.47 -15.38 -22.99
CA VAL A 460 -9.26 -14.65 -22.64
C VAL A 460 -8.02 -15.46 -22.99
N SER A 461 -7.21 -14.91 -23.88
CA SER A 461 -5.95 -15.51 -24.33
C SER A 461 -4.80 -14.52 -24.06
N PRO A 462 -4.21 -14.51 -22.84
CA PRO A 462 -3.33 -13.45 -22.37
C PRO A 462 -2.10 -13.22 -23.24
N ARG A 463 -1.55 -14.33 -23.79
CA ARG A 463 -0.29 -14.35 -24.54
C ARG A 463 -0.49 -14.24 -26.06
N ALA A 464 -1.67 -13.83 -26.51
CA ALA A 464 -1.91 -13.62 -27.93
C ALA A 464 -0.96 -12.57 -28.50
N ILE A 465 -0.35 -12.89 -29.65
CA ILE A 465 0.57 -12.02 -30.38
C ILE A 465 -0.12 -10.70 -30.70
N SER A 466 -1.36 -10.77 -31.18
CA SER A 466 -2.18 -9.59 -31.46
C SER A 466 -2.88 -9.09 -30.18
N PRO A 467 -2.62 -7.86 -29.70
CA PRO A 467 -3.26 -7.34 -28.48
C PRO A 467 -4.79 -7.22 -28.58
N SER A 468 -5.33 -7.10 -29.79
CA SER A 468 -6.77 -7.08 -30.08
C SER A 468 -7.44 -8.44 -29.85
N GLN A 469 -6.71 -9.54 -30.02
CA GLN A 469 -7.22 -10.90 -29.85
C GLN A 469 -7.05 -11.45 -28.44
N ARG A 470 -6.50 -10.67 -27.49
CA ARG A 470 -6.40 -11.10 -26.08
C ARG A 470 -7.76 -11.30 -25.41
N VAL A 471 -8.79 -10.64 -25.90
CA VAL A 471 -10.18 -10.80 -25.47
C VAL A 471 -11.08 -10.88 -26.70
N VAL A 472 -11.62 -12.06 -26.94
CA VAL A 472 -12.54 -12.35 -28.04
C VAL A 472 -13.92 -12.65 -27.47
N ILE A 473 -14.96 -12.11 -28.10
CA ILE A 473 -16.35 -12.39 -27.79
C ILE A 473 -16.93 -13.22 -28.92
N HIS A 474 -17.40 -14.41 -28.59
CA HIS A 474 -18.08 -15.34 -29.48
C HIS A 474 -19.59 -15.15 -29.34
N SER A 475 -20.29 -15.02 -30.46
CA SER A 475 -21.76 -15.02 -30.52
C SER A 475 -22.20 -16.41 -30.93
N ILE A 476 -22.82 -17.19 -30.03
CA ILE A 476 -23.22 -18.57 -30.36
C ILE A 476 -24.29 -18.55 -31.46
N ASN A 477 -25.34 -17.74 -31.30
CA ASN A 477 -26.48 -17.72 -32.23
C ASN A 477 -26.10 -17.31 -33.67
N ARG A 478 -24.91 -16.75 -33.88
CA ARG A 478 -24.43 -16.31 -35.19
C ARG A 478 -23.12 -17.00 -35.59
N CYS A 479 -22.63 -17.90 -34.75
CA CYS A 479 -21.34 -18.56 -34.89
C CYS A 479 -20.22 -17.63 -35.38
N SER A 480 -20.10 -16.46 -34.75
CA SER A 480 -19.17 -15.42 -35.18
C SER A 480 -18.34 -14.91 -34.01
N SER A 481 -17.10 -14.54 -34.32
CA SER A 481 -16.11 -14.09 -33.33
C SER A 481 -15.77 -12.61 -33.55
N ILE A 482 -15.85 -11.82 -32.49
CA ILE A 482 -15.61 -10.36 -32.51
C ILE A 482 -14.54 -10.02 -31.47
N THR A 483 -13.58 -9.16 -31.83
CA THR A 483 -12.61 -8.64 -30.85
C THR A 483 -13.26 -7.57 -29.97
N ALA A 484 -13.06 -7.67 -28.65
CA ALA A 484 -13.62 -6.68 -27.74
C ALA A 484 -12.90 -5.32 -27.87
N PHE A 485 -11.61 -5.33 -28.24
CA PHE A 485 -10.72 -4.17 -28.26
C PHE A 485 -9.89 -4.11 -29.55
N LYS A 486 -9.65 -2.90 -30.07
CA LYS A 486 -8.63 -2.68 -31.13
C LYS A 486 -7.21 -2.70 -30.55
N LYS A 487 -7.02 -2.13 -29.36
CA LYS A 487 -5.74 -2.12 -28.63
C LYS A 487 -6.04 -2.20 -27.13
N LEU A 488 -5.40 -3.14 -26.45
CA LEU A 488 -5.51 -3.31 -25.00
C LEU A 488 -4.11 -3.31 -24.38
N SER A 489 -3.89 -2.42 -23.42
CA SER A 489 -2.61 -2.29 -22.72
C SER A 489 -2.58 -3.22 -21.50
N GLY A 490 -1.52 -4.04 -21.43
CA GLY A 490 -1.31 -5.03 -20.37
C GLY A 490 -1.81 -6.44 -20.73
N LEU A 491 -1.37 -7.44 -19.96
CA LEU A 491 -1.87 -8.81 -20.06
C LEU A 491 -3.21 -8.92 -19.31
N VAL A 492 -4.18 -9.59 -19.94
CA VAL A 492 -5.52 -9.79 -19.39
C VAL A 492 -5.52 -11.06 -18.56
N LYS A 493 -6.06 -10.99 -17.35
CA LYS A 493 -6.12 -12.14 -16.43
C LYS A 493 -7.51 -12.75 -16.39
N SER A 494 -8.54 -11.91 -16.26
CA SER A 494 -9.93 -12.33 -16.08
C SER A 494 -10.87 -11.35 -16.77
N VAL A 495 -12.04 -11.84 -17.19
CA VAL A 495 -13.10 -11.06 -17.84
C VAL A 495 -14.43 -11.52 -17.28
N GLN A 496 -15.37 -10.60 -17.07
CA GLN A 496 -16.72 -10.91 -16.64
C GLN A 496 -17.70 -9.94 -17.30
N PHE A 497 -18.85 -10.45 -17.75
CA PHE A 497 -19.96 -9.60 -18.16
C PHE A 497 -20.67 -9.01 -16.95
N HIS A 498 -21.13 -7.78 -17.07
CA HIS A 498 -21.98 -7.18 -16.06
C HIS A 498 -23.35 -7.86 -16.00
N SER A 499 -23.98 -7.91 -14.82
CA SER A 499 -25.23 -8.65 -14.58
C SER A 499 -26.42 -8.10 -15.38
N SER A 500 -26.59 -6.77 -15.38
CA SER A 500 -27.69 -6.05 -16.05
C SER A 500 -27.24 -5.17 -17.22
N ASN A 501 -26.28 -4.28 -16.99
CA ASN A 501 -25.76 -3.36 -18.00
C ASN A 501 -24.99 -4.10 -19.11
N PRO A 502 -24.98 -3.58 -20.36
CA PRO A 502 -24.21 -4.16 -21.46
C PRO A 502 -22.70 -3.82 -21.36
N TRP A 503 -22.12 -4.03 -20.17
CA TRP A 503 -20.73 -3.73 -19.87
C TRP A 503 -19.88 -5.00 -19.81
N LEU A 504 -18.65 -4.87 -20.28
CA LEU A 504 -17.61 -5.88 -20.13
C LEU A 504 -16.56 -5.39 -19.12
N ILE A 505 -16.34 -6.18 -18.09
CA ILE A 505 -15.35 -5.93 -17.05
C ILE A 505 -14.10 -6.73 -17.39
N VAL A 506 -12.98 -6.05 -17.56
CA VAL A 506 -11.71 -6.66 -18.00
C VAL A 506 -10.62 -6.37 -16.99
N ALA A 507 -10.15 -7.42 -16.31
CA ALA A 507 -9.04 -7.35 -15.38
C ALA A 507 -7.71 -7.56 -16.10
N THR A 508 -6.88 -6.53 -16.11
CA THR A 508 -5.47 -6.61 -16.53
C THR A 508 -4.57 -6.73 -15.31
N GLN A 509 -3.28 -7.02 -15.50
CA GLN A 509 -2.30 -7.15 -14.41
C GLN A 509 -2.27 -5.98 -13.40
N THR A 510 -2.64 -4.77 -13.80
CA THR A 510 -2.50 -3.57 -12.96
C THR A 510 -3.80 -2.82 -12.68
N CYS A 511 -4.87 -3.09 -13.45
CA CYS A 511 -6.13 -2.35 -13.33
C CYS A 511 -7.30 -3.14 -13.92
N ILE A 512 -8.51 -2.79 -13.51
CA ILE A 512 -9.77 -3.28 -14.10
C ILE A 512 -10.37 -2.18 -14.96
N ARG A 513 -10.80 -2.52 -16.18
CA ARG A 513 -11.47 -1.62 -17.11
C ARG A 513 -12.91 -2.08 -17.31
N ILE A 514 -13.86 -1.17 -17.13
CA ILE A 514 -15.28 -1.40 -17.40
C ILE A 514 -15.62 -0.67 -18.69
N VAL A 515 -16.14 -1.40 -19.66
CA VAL A 515 -16.30 -0.92 -21.04
C VAL A 515 -17.72 -1.18 -21.47
N ASP A 516 -18.37 -0.16 -22.02
CA ASP A 516 -19.69 -0.31 -22.62
C ASP A 516 -19.57 -0.91 -24.02
N LEU A 517 -20.28 -2.01 -24.26
CA LEU A 517 -20.27 -2.71 -25.54
C LEU A 517 -21.17 -2.05 -26.60
N THR A 518 -22.15 -1.24 -26.18
CA THR A 518 -23.11 -0.57 -27.08
C THR A 518 -22.57 0.73 -27.67
N SER A 519 -21.85 1.50 -26.85
CA SER A 519 -21.28 2.79 -27.24
C SER A 519 -20.06 2.61 -28.14
N SER A 520 -20.28 2.37 -29.44
CA SER A 520 -19.28 2.61 -30.48
C SER A 520 -19.16 4.13 -30.69
N LYS A 521 -18.10 4.75 -30.17
CA LYS A 521 -17.89 6.20 -30.33
C LYS A 521 -17.42 6.49 -31.77
N THR A 522 -18.35 6.64 -32.70
CA THR A 522 -18.22 7.53 -33.86
C THR A 522 -18.53 8.94 -33.39
N GLY A 523 -17.56 9.61 -32.76
CA GLY A 523 -17.76 10.98 -32.28
C GLY A 523 -16.58 11.51 -31.47
N ASN A 524 -15.88 12.48 -32.07
CA ASN A 524 -14.76 13.21 -31.49
C ASN A 524 -15.11 13.87 -30.13
N LYS A 525 -14.74 13.23 -29.02
CA LYS A 525 -14.43 13.93 -27.77
C LYS A 525 -13.13 13.34 -27.20
N LYS A 526 -12.02 14.03 -27.51
CA LYS A 526 -10.71 13.81 -26.91
C LYS A 526 -10.80 14.10 -25.42
N LEU A 527 -10.81 13.06 -24.61
CA LEU A 527 -10.39 13.13 -23.22
C LEU A 527 -9.37 12.01 -23.00
N GLY A 528 -8.08 12.38 -23.06
CA GLY A 528 -6.94 11.53 -22.68
C GLY A 528 -6.65 10.36 -23.63
N ASN A 529 -5.38 10.25 -24.03
CA ASN A 529 -4.82 9.16 -24.85
C ASN A 529 -5.24 7.76 -24.38
N GLN A 530 -6.31 7.19 -24.93
CA GLN A 530 -6.49 5.77 -25.26
C GLN A 530 -7.65 5.65 -26.28
N ASN A 531 -7.33 5.44 -27.55
CA ASN A 531 -8.31 5.20 -28.63
C ASN A 531 -8.92 3.80 -28.50
N THR A 532 -9.85 3.59 -27.57
CA THR A 532 -10.79 2.47 -27.61
C THR A 532 -12.02 2.89 -28.40
N GLY A 533 -12.33 2.21 -29.51
CA GLY A 533 -13.56 2.48 -30.28
C GLY A 533 -14.85 2.26 -29.49
N LYS A 534 -14.75 1.59 -28.33
CA LYS A 534 -15.81 1.43 -27.33
C LYS A 534 -15.60 2.38 -26.15
N ALA A 535 -16.67 2.96 -25.64
CA ALA A 535 -16.59 3.90 -24.52
C ALA A 535 -16.12 3.19 -23.23
N LEU A 536 -14.94 3.58 -22.73
CA LEU A 536 -14.50 3.24 -21.37
C LEU A 536 -15.43 3.93 -20.38
N VAL A 537 -16.07 3.16 -19.51
CA VAL A 537 -16.97 3.66 -18.45
C VAL A 537 -16.15 4.05 -17.24
N LYS A 538 -15.41 3.09 -16.66
CA LYS A 538 -14.57 3.30 -15.47
C LYS A 538 -13.26 2.51 -15.58
N LYS A 539 -12.21 3.03 -14.94
CA LYS A 539 -10.92 2.37 -14.77
C LYS A 539 -10.60 2.31 -13.28
N LEU A 540 -10.68 1.10 -12.71
CA LEU A 540 -10.40 0.85 -11.30
C LEU A 540 -8.89 0.62 -11.10
N ILE A 541 -8.31 1.29 -10.10
CA ILE A 541 -6.87 1.38 -9.82
C ILE A 541 -6.63 0.99 -8.35
N GLY A 542 -5.39 0.63 -7.98
CA GLY A 542 -5.04 0.24 -6.61
C GLY A 542 -5.08 -1.27 -6.37
N ILE A 543 -4.92 -2.06 -7.45
CA ILE A 543 -4.80 -3.52 -7.41
C ILE A 543 -3.46 -3.95 -7.99
N GLU A 544 -2.92 -5.02 -7.41
CA GLU A 544 -1.67 -5.64 -7.84
C GLU A 544 -1.97 -7.08 -8.28
N ASP A 545 -1.72 -7.38 -9.56
CA ASP A 545 -1.84 -8.70 -10.18
C ASP A 545 -3.13 -9.47 -9.79
N PRO A 546 -4.30 -8.99 -10.26
CA PRO A 546 -5.58 -9.63 -9.96
C PRO A 546 -5.64 -11.03 -10.57
N THR A 547 -6.05 -12.01 -9.76
CA THR A 547 -6.19 -13.41 -10.17
C THR A 547 -7.61 -13.71 -10.63
N THR A 548 -8.61 -13.08 -10.02
CA THR A 548 -10.03 -13.37 -10.19
C THR A 548 -10.87 -12.14 -9.89
N ILE A 549 -11.99 -11.99 -10.61
CA ILE A 549 -13.00 -10.97 -10.36
C ILE A 549 -14.35 -11.63 -10.13
N SER A 550 -15.15 -11.03 -9.25
CA SER A 550 -16.54 -11.41 -9.06
C SER A 550 -17.39 -10.18 -8.82
N LEU A 551 -18.45 -10.06 -9.63
CA LEU A 551 -19.49 -9.05 -9.50
C LEU A 551 -20.60 -9.55 -8.57
N ASP A 552 -21.11 -8.65 -7.73
CA ASP A 552 -22.32 -8.88 -6.94
C ASP A 552 -23.58 -8.97 -7.82
N SER A 553 -24.61 -9.62 -7.30
CA SER A 553 -25.96 -9.71 -7.88
C SER A 553 -26.55 -8.36 -8.29
N SER A 554 -26.33 -7.30 -7.50
CA SER A 554 -26.77 -5.93 -7.83
C SER A 554 -26.02 -5.29 -9.00
N GLY A 555 -24.82 -5.76 -9.30
CA GLY A 555 -23.91 -5.15 -10.29
C GLY A 555 -23.15 -3.92 -9.79
N LYS A 556 -23.34 -3.45 -8.56
CA LYS A 556 -22.69 -2.24 -8.04
C LYS A 556 -21.33 -2.48 -7.38
N HIS A 557 -21.12 -3.68 -6.83
CA HIS A 557 -19.89 -4.00 -6.11
C HIS A 557 -19.08 -5.09 -6.83
N ILE A 558 -17.77 -4.95 -6.81
CA ILE A 558 -16.82 -5.91 -7.41
C ILE A 558 -15.82 -6.33 -6.35
N PHE A 559 -15.64 -7.63 -6.19
CA PHE A 559 -14.55 -8.20 -5.42
C PHE A 559 -13.47 -8.74 -6.33
N VAL A 560 -12.22 -8.48 -5.96
CA VAL A 560 -11.04 -8.82 -6.74
C VAL A 560 -10.05 -9.55 -5.84
N GLY A 561 -9.74 -10.80 -6.19
CA GLY A 561 -8.65 -11.54 -5.53
C GLY A 561 -7.30 -11.14 -6.13
N GLN A 562 -6.30 -10.95 -5.26
CA GLN A 562 -4.93 -10.63 -5.66
C GLN A 562 -3.97 -11.80 -5.37
N SER A 563 -2.83 -11.82 -6.07
CA SER A 563 -1.79 -12.84 -5.87
C SER A 563 -1.01 -12.69 -4.55
N ASN A 564 -1.11 -11.55 -3.87
CA ASN A 564 -0.52 -11.28 -2.55
C ASN A 564 -1.43 -11.70 -1.36
N GLY A 565 -2.60 -12.31 -1.63
CA GLY A 565 -3.55 -12.75 -0.60
C GLY A 565 -4.55 -11.68 -0.14
N ARG A 566 -4.59 -10.52 -0.81
CA ARG A 566 -5.56 -9.44 -0.54
C ARG A 566 -6.81 -9.55 -1.41
N ILE A 567 -7.96 -9.24 -0.83
CA ILE A 567 -9.23 -9.04 -1.54
C ILE A 567 -9.46 -7.53 -1.61
N ALA A 568 -9.52 -6.98 -2.82
CA ALA A 568 -9.93 -5.60 -3.03
C ALA A 568 -11.43 -5.55 -3.28
N TRP A 569 -12.14 -4.78 -2.46
CA TRP A 569 -13.56 -4.50 -2.61
C TRP A 569 -13.71 -3.13 -3.26
N PHE A 570 -14.29 -3.11 -4.45
CA PHE A 570 -14.68 -1.88 -5.14
C PHE A 570 -16.18 -1.65 -5.02
N ASP A 571 -16.53 -0.44 -4.65
CA ASP A 571 -17.86 0.12 -4.84
C ASP A 571 -17.80 1.00 -6.10
N LEU A 572 -18.58 0.63 -7.11
CA LEU A 572 -18.58 1.35 -8.36
C LEU A 572 -19.14 2.76 -8.19
N ASP A 573 -20.03 3.04 -7.25
CA ASP A 573 -20.64 4.36 -7.10
C ASP A 573 -19.75 5.32 -6.31
N LEU A 574 -18.97 4.80 -5.35
CA LEU A 574 -18.09 5.62 -4.50
C LEU A 574 -16.85 6.15 -5.24
N GLY A 575 -16.21 5.34 -6.09
CA GLY A 575 -14.99 5.77 -6.76
C GLY A 575 -14.25 4.71 -7.58
N ASN A 576 -13.03 5.06 -8.00
CA ASN A 576 -12.17 4.19 -8.81
C ASN A 576 -11.11 3.44 -7.98
N THR A 577 -10.97 3.78 -6.70
CA THR A 577 -10.06 3.12 -5.74
C THR A 577 -10.84 2.09 -4.92
N PRO A 578 -10.18 1.07 -4.35
CA PRO A 578 -10.86 0.10 -3.50
C PRO A 578 -11.48 0.80 -2.29
N TYR A 579 -12.74 0.47 -1.99
CA TYR A 579 -13.44 0.90 -0.78
C TYR A 579 -12.76 0.31 0.46
N LYS A 580 -12.48 -1.00 0.43
CA LYS A 580 -11.73 -1.71 1.48
C LYS A 580 -10.76 -2.70 0.86
N LEU A 581 -9.62 -2.87 1.50
CA LEU A 581 -8.61 -3.86 1.14
C LEU A 581 -8.45 -4.84 2.29
N LEU A 582 -8.90 -6.06 2.07
CA LEU A 582 -9.08 -7.08 3.10
C LEU A 582 -7.98 -8.14 2.98
N ARG A 583 -7.35 -8.53 4.09
CA ARG A 583 -6.32 -9.58 4.10
C ARG A 583 -6.70 -10.67 5.10
N TYR A 584 -7.43 -11.67 4.63
CA TYR A 584 -7.81 -12.87 5.40
C TYR A 584 -6.98 -14.11 5.02
N SER A 585 -6.07 -13.99 4.06
CA SER A 585 -5.20 -15.07 3.63
C SER A 585 -3.77 -14.59 3.44
N GLU A 586 -2.81 -15.44 3.78
CA GLU A 586 -1.38 -15.18 3.61
C GLU A 586 -0.87 -15.52 2.20
N SER A 587 -1.57 -16.43 1.51
CA SER A 587 -1.20 -16.91 0.18
C SER A 587 -2.11 -16.36 -0.92
N ALA A 588 -1.66 -16.47 -2.17
CA ALA A 588 -2.35 -15.98 -3.36
C ALA A 588 -3.80 -16.46 -3.43
N ILE A 589 -4.73 -15.56 -3.67
CA ILE A 589 -6.14 -15.92 -3.84
C ILE A 589 -6.33 -16.54 -5.22
N LYS A 590 -6.92 -17.72 -5.27
CA LYS A 590 -7.21 -18.46 -6.51
C LYS A 590 -8.58 -18.10 -7.07
N LYS A 591 -9.58 -18.00 -6.21
CA LYS A 591 -10.94 -17.67 -6.59
C LYS A 591 -11.61 -16.83 -5.50
N VAL A 592 -12.32 -15.78 -5.92
CA VAL A 592 -13.30 -15.07 -5.11
C VAL A 592 -14.60 -15.13 -5.88
N GLN A 593 -15.71 -15.46 -5.22
CA GLN A 593 -16.99 -15.54 -5.90
C GLN A 593 -18.16 -15.18 -4.98
N PHE A 594 -19.07 -14.34 -5.47
CA PHE A 594 -20.39 -14.12 -4.90
C PHE A 594 -21.32 -15.31 -5.21
N HIS A 595 -22.11 -15.72 -4.22
CA HIS A 595 -23.16 -16.70 -4.44
C HIS A 595 -24.26 -16.07 -5.32
N GLN A 596 -24.73 -16.81 -6.33
CA GLN A 596 -25.82 -16.36 -7.17
C GLN A 596 -27.13 -16.47 -6.37
N GLY A 597 -27.62 -15.34 -5.84
CA GLY A 597 -28.90 -15.27 -5.12
C GLY A 597 -28.85 -15.30 -3.59
N LYS A 598 -27.70 -15.55 -2.96
CA LYS A 598 -27.52 -15.45 -1.50
C LYS A 598 -26.47 -14.41 -1.17
N SER A 599 -26.63 -13.72 -0.04
CA SER A 599 -25.70 -12.70 0.47
C SER A 599 -24.43 -13.33 1.07
N MET A 600 -23.68 -14.07 0.26
CA MET A 600 -22.47 -14.77 0.67
C MET A 600 -21.36 -14.66 -0.37
N VAL A 601 -20.14 -14.68 0.13
CA VAL A 601 -18.91 -14.68 -0.67
C VAL A 601 -17.96 -15.71 -0.09
N PHE A 602 -17.20 -16.40 -0.93
CA PHE A 602 -16.01 -17.11 -0.46
C PHE A 602 -14.76 -16.53 -1.11
N SER A 603 -13.63 -16.71 -0.43
CA SER A 603 -12.30 -16.58 -1.01
C SER A 603 -11.52 -17.88 -0.80
N ALA A 604 -11.04 -18.47 -1.88
CA ALA A 604 -10.19 -19.66 -1.86
C ALA A 604 -8.74 -19.27 -2.12
N SER A 605 -7.84 -19.59 -1.20
CA SER A 605 -6.41 -19.32 -1.31
C SER A 605 -5.64 -20.54 -1.84
N LYS A 606 -4.48 -20.29 -2.44
CA LYS A 606 -3.61 -21.30 -3.05
C LYS A 606 -3.20 -22.40 -2.07
N ASN A 607 -3.08 -22.10 -0.78
CA ASN A 607 -2.60 -22.99 0.29
C ASN A 607 -3.69 -23.88 0.92
N GLY A 608 -4.88 -23.98 0.33
CA GLY A 608 -5.96 -24.82 0.87
C GLY A 608 -6.93 -24.14 1.83
N THR A 609 -6.74 -22.85 2.14
CA THR A 609 -7.66 -22.14 3.04
C THR A 609 -8.82 -21.51 2.27
N ILE A 610 -10.05 -21.74 2.73
CA ILE A 610 -11.27 -21.12 2.19
C ILE A 610 -11.89 -20.28 3.29
N ASN A 611 -12.06 -18.99 3.04
CA ASN A 611 -12.78 -18.10 3.94
C ASN A 611 -14.17 -17.84 3.38
N VAL A 612 -15.19 -18.00 4.21
CA VAL A 612 -16.59 -17.75 3.88
C VAL A 612 -17.05 -16.51 4.62
N PHE A 613 -17.71 -15.61 3.89
CA PHE A 613 -18.17 -14.31 4.37
C PHE A 613 -19.66 -14.17 4.09
N HIS A 614 -20.39 -13.59 5.05
CA HIS A 614 -21.69 -13.00 4.79
C HIS A 614 -21.47 -11.62 4.20
N CYS A 615 -22.11 -11.36 3.07
CA CYS A 615 -21.99 -10.08 2.39
C CYS A 615 -23.35 -9.65 1.88
N ARG A 616 -24.01 -8.78 2.64
CA ARG A 616 -25.30 -8.19 2.25
C ARG A 616 -25.01 -6.82 1.65
N MET A 617 -25.16 -6.75 0.33
CA MET A 617 -25.12 -5.50 -0.42
C MET A 617 -26.51 -4.89 -0.44
N PRO A 618 -26.70 -3.70 0.15
CA PRO A 618 -27.97 -3.01 0.08
C PRO A 618 -28.24 -2.51 -1.34
N THR A 619 -29.50 -2.51 -1.72
CA THR A 619 -29.96 -1.82 -2.95
C THR A 619 -29.97 -0.31 -2.76
N ASP A 620 -30.25 0.12 -1.52
CA ASP A 620 -30.48 1.49 -1.12
C ASP A 620 -29.16 2.22 -0.86
N LEU A 621 -29.10 3.48 -1.30
CA LEU A 621 -27.88 4.30 -1.23
C LEU A 621 -27.51 4.71 0.19
N MET A 622 -28.48 4.75 1.12
CA MET A 622 -28.29 5.29 2.47
C MET A 622 -27.76 4.26 3.49
N SER A 623 -27.88 2.97 3.18
CA SER A 623 -27.44 1.89 4.06
C SER A 623 -26.05 1.40 3.66
N ASP A 624 -25.19 1.17 4.64
CA ASP A 624 -23.86 0.62 4.41
C ASP A 624 -23.90 -0.89 4.13
N PRO A 625 -22.97 -1.40 3.31
CA PRO A 625 -22.86 -2.83 3.06
C PRO A 625 -22.33 -3.58 4.28
N VAL A 626 -22.99 -4.68 4.62
CA VAL A 626 -22.62 -5.55 5.74
C VAL A 626 -21.67 -6.63 5.24
N PHE A 627 -20.48 -6.68 5.81
CA PHE A 627 -19.46 -7.69 5.51
C PHE A 627 -18.97 -8.34 6.80
N VAL A 628 -19.29 -9.62 6.98
CA VAL A 628 -19.01 -10.37 8.21
C VAL A 628 -18.28 -11.67 7.86
N PRO A 629 -17.09 -11.95 8.44
CA PRO A 629 -16.45 -13.25 8.30
C PRO A 629 -17.24 -14.31 9.08
N LEU A 630 -17.59 -15.43 8.42
CA LEU A 630 -18.39 -16.51 9.01
C LEU A 630 -17.50 -17.68 9.44
N LYS A 631 -16.81 -18.29 8.48
CA LYS A 631 -16.09 -19.54 8.71
C LYS A 631 -14.81 -19.59 7.90
N VAL A 632 -13.78 -20.16 8.52
CA VAL A 632 -12.51 -20.48 7.89
C VAL A 632 -12.40 -22.00 7.78
N ILE A 633 -12.35 -22.52 6.57
CA ILE A 633 -12.25 -23.94 6.25
C ILE A 633 -10.80 -24.23 5.85
N LYS A 634 -10.16 -25.20 6.54
CA LYS A 634 -8.77 -25.61 6.31
C LYS A 634 -8.63 -27.13 6.50
N GLY A 635 -7.57 -27.71 5.94
CA GLY A 635 -7.04 -29.01 6.40
C GLY A 635 -6.99 -30.13 5.35
N GLU A 636 -7.85 -30.10 4.34
CA GLU A 636 -8.01 -31.21 3.39
C GLU A 636 -7.08 -31.09 2.18
N LEU A 637 -7.16 -29.96 1.47
CA LEU A 637 -6.35 -29.68 0.29
C LEU A 637 -5.04 -28.98 0.68
N SER A 638 -3.92 -29.44 0.14
CA SER A 638 -2.63 -28.74 0.25
C SER A 638 -2.55 -27.57 -0.74
N PHE A 639 -3.15 -27.74 -1.91
CA PHE A 639 -3.18 -26.75 -2.98
C PHE A 639 -4.56 -26.70 -3.63
N ILE A 640 -5.20 -25.53 -3.68
CA ILE A 640 -6.46 -25.33 -4.42
C ILE A 640 -6.15 -24.82 -5.83
N SER A 641 -6.68 -25.48 -6.84
CA SER A 641 -6.62 -25.01 -8.24
C SER A 641 -7.85 -24.21 -8.63
N SER A 642 -9.05 -24.68 -8.25
CA SER A 642 -10.33 -24.08 -8.59
C SER A 642 -11.34 -24.24 -7.45
N ALA A 643 -12.26 -23.29 -7.35
CA ALA A 643 -13.38 -23.33 -6.44
C ALA A 643 -14.58 -22.64 -7.09
N ILE A 644 -15.80 -23.09 -6.79
CA ILE A 644 -17.03 -22.50 -7.31
C ILE A 644 -18.18 -22.69 -6.31
N TRP A 645 -19.13 -21.76 -6.28
CA TRP A 645 -20.40 -21.95 -5.58
C TRP A 645 -21.30 -22.92 -6.34
N HIS A 646 -22.10 -23.67 -5.60
CA HIS A 646 -23.31 -24.26 -6.13
C HIS A 646 -24.29 -23.13 -6.53
N PRO A 647 -25.02 -23.22 -7.68
CA PRO A 647 -25.86 -22.13 -8.18
C PRO A 647 -27.00 -21.73 -7.24
N ARG A 648 -27.60 -22.70 -6.53
CA ARG A 648 -28.76 -22.51 -5.65
C ARG A 648 -28.49 -22.69 -4.14
N GLN A 649 -27.83 -23.78 -3.78
CA GLN A 649 -27.54 -24.16 -2.40
C GLN A 649 -26.26 -23.50 -1.88
N PRO A 650 -26.13 -23.28 -0.55
CA PRO A 650 -25.00 -22.59 0.05
C PRO A 650 -23.78 -23.53 0.16
N TRP A 651 -23.47 -24.25 -0.92
CA TRP A 651 -22.40 -25.25 -0.95
C TRP A 651 -21.24 -24.77 -1.82
N ILE A 652 -20.02 -25.08 -1.41
CA ILE A 652 -18.81 -24.71 -2.14
C ILE A 652 -18.17 -25.98 -2.67
N PHE A 653 -17.85 -26.02 -3.95
CA PHE A 653 -16.99 -27.04 -4.50
C PHE A 653 -15.56 -26.53 -4.54
N THR A 654 -14.61 -27.36 -4.13
CA THR A 654 -13.18 -27.08 -4.26
C THR A 654 -12.45 -28.25 -4.86
N ALA A 655 -11.67 -27.99 -5.92
CA ALA A 655 -10.71 -28.95 -6.44
C ALA A 655 -9.29 -28.51 -6.22
N GLY A 656 -8.44 -29.49 -6.01
CA GLY A 656 -7.05 -29.28 -5.74
C GLY A 656 -6.28 -30.56 -5.59
N ILE A 657 -5.11 -30.42 -4.99
CA ILE A 657 -4.22 -31.52 -4.67
C ILE A 657 -4.35 -31.78 -3.17
N ASN A 658 -4.59 -33.03 -2.81
CA ASN A 658 -4.58 -33.47 -1.40
C ASN A 658 -3.16 -33.41 -0.83
N LYS A 659 -3.02 -33.68 0.48
CA LYS A 659 -1.69 -33.84 1.10
C LYS A 659 -0.90 -35.01 0.50
N ASP A 660 -1.61 -36.04 0.02
CA ASP A 660 -1.02 -37.23 -0.59
C ASP A 660 -0.60 -37.02 -2.07
N GLY A 661 -0.69 -35.79 -2.59
CA GLY A 661 -0.31 -35.47 -3.96
C GLY A 661 -1.34 -35.85 -5.03
N LYS A 662 -2.45 -36.50 -4.67
CA LYS A 662 -3.52 -36.88 -5.61
C LYS A 662 -4.50 -35.73 -5.88
N PRO A 663 -5.06 -35.63 -7.11
CA PRO A 663 -6.16 -34.72 -7.39
C PRO A 663 -7.39 -35.15 -6.60
N SER A 664 -8.09 -34.18 -6.03
CA SER A 664 -9.32 -34.43 -5.28
C SER A 664 -10.29 -33.28 -5.44
N LEU A 665 -11.58 -33.61 -5.32
CA LEU A 665 -12.67 -32.67 -5.39
C LEU A 665 -13.57 -32.88 -4.17
N ILE A 666 -13.92 -31.79 -3.51
CA ILE A 666 -14.66 -31.79 -2.25
C ILE A 666 -15.83 -30.81 -2.35
N LEU A 667 -16.99 -31.25 -1.89
CA LEU A 667 -18.17 -30.41 -1.68
C LEU A 667 -18.33 -30.09 -0.19
N TRP A 668 -18.31 -28.80 0.13
CA TRP A 668 -18.55 -28.25 1.46
C TRP A 668 -20.03 -27.85 1.58
N GLY A 669 -20.71 -28.36 2.60
CA GLY A 669 -22.16 -28.25 2.79
C GLY A 669 -22.57 -27.47 4.02
#